data_AF-A0A5C5SJ08-F1
#
_entry.id   AF-A0A5C5SJ08-F1
#
_cell.length_a   1.000
_cell.length_b   1.000
_cell.length_c   1.000
_cell.angle_alpha   90.00
_cell.angle_beta   90.00
_cell.angle_gamma   90.00
#
_symmetry.space_group_name_H-M   'P 1'
#
loop_
_entity.id
_entity.type
_entity.pdbx_description
1 polymer ?
#
loop_
_entity_poly.entity_id
_entity_poly.type
_entity_poly.pdbx_seq_one_letter_code
_entity_poly.pdbx_strand_id
1 'polypeptide(L)'
;MTHVRFAFRLLRWIGATVIGAAVIAVLLLWRLSMGPLELPFAREYASRSFETSEGRMALEARRVSLVWGGWQEPVQLVLGDIAATDANGVRVASVPAVVINLNLRALAGGVLQPTEIDIDNVRLDVVISREGLIETFLPQDEEASSSRMLPVLLEQLLREPDPDHPLGQLNQVRIGSARLRIDDKTTGFVWDAPAARGVMVRDQAGVRMQGALTVQAGGHKAEFQLSALYGRSREQLDITLRGQNLRLSAFATAAPQLAPLAELDLPMEGVIHVTASGQGEIRNIKLDLFGGAGRVGIPGVLSPARDVDKVAMRLSFAPAENQVRVEEFSVGFHGPTATLTGLLNLKDRAFQFEGKAALKDVPVRRLPEFWLEPLAKGGRAWTLANISEGTINAITLDFAVFGNLDHPDDLKVERSLAEMRYEGLTVRYLDPMPPLRGVSGTMTFDGKLMRFEVASGAADAIKLVGARIDVLGLEGAENHSADIEVRTRAGVPDTMAFLAHPKIGLAKDLLFNPKRTAGEVSTTLRLKLPLVKTVLMSEIDYSATADIERFTLQNAVFGMTLSDATARLEVNPREMKVTGRGKVEGQVLDVQWRELFGSKVAFRRRYEVKGPISQAVLSKAGIGTMSSYIAGTVMLAPLVYQVPAAGPSELTVKADLKQARLAIPEIKWEKAIGADGQATVSARFSGSPVPAATDFDVRAADLSVAGRVELRAPDSQFARATLSRVVLGRTNISGELRRTDTGYAVDVKGPALDIARFLEEEKQAPRIDPNAPARPLSGPIVAVTLDVGQVLLKQGALPAVKGTVTRRGERTLAADLQLTAGTAGPTRVTLKAQGNGRQLEVRSPDAGGLLRAAGWLDGLVGGDLDVVGQIDDSKADPPMAIKVEMKKFRMAQTPAVAGRDVATLDGVVEQLNKAGNAGQVFDKLEARVDKAGDKLIIRNAQTSGNSVGITAQGTYLLDREEICLAGAVTPAYVLNAFLSNIPIIGWILTGGEGRGVFAINYTVRGPIDQPKGEVNAATAITPGFLRRMMEGSCGVSGAANQAGNPEPIRSLEERQQDRIGQ
;
A
#
# COMPACT_ATOMS: atom_id res chain seq x y z
N MET A 1 -24.03 -129.81 44.59
CA MET A 1 -24.24 -129.51 43.15
C MET A 1 -25.66 -129.00 42.80
N THR A 2 -26.47 -128.57 43.78
CA THR A 2 -27.89 -128.16 43.59
C THR A 2 -28.09 -126.65 43.41
N HIS A 3 -27.21 -125.80 43.93
CA HIS A 3 -27.34 -124.34 43.81
C HIS A 3 -26.87 -123.76 42.46
N VAL A 4 -25.94 -124.42 41.76
CA VAL A 4 -25.44 -123.98 40.44
C VAL A 4 -26.52 -124.13 39.34
N ARG A 5 -27.41 -125.12 39.47
CA ARG A 5 -28.50 -125.36 38.52
C ARG A 5 -29.65 -124.34 38.65
N PHE A 6 -29.87 -123.76 39.82
CA PHE A 6 -30.89 -122.74 40.02
C PHE A 6 -30.42 -121.37 39.48
N ALA A 7 -29.17 -120.99 39.75
CA ALA A 7 -28.58 -119.78 39.20
C ALA A 7 -28.56 -119.80 37.66
N PHE A 8 -28.26 -120.94 37.03
CA PHE A 8 -28.32 -121.08 35.57
C PHE A 8 -29.74 -121.02 34.98
N ARG A 9 -30.75 -121.49 35.72
CA ARG A 9 -32.16 -121.35 35.32
C ARG A 9 -32.61 -119.90 35.45
N LEU A 10 -32.26 -119.22 36.54
CA LEU A 10 -32.59 -117.81 36.73
C LEU A 10 -31.87 -116.92 35.71
N LEU A 11 -30.59 -117.20 35.38
CA LEU A 11 -29.89 -116.52 34.30
C LEU A 11 -30.48 -116.83 32.92
N ARG A 12 -31.01 -118.04 32.67
CA ARG A 12 -31.74 -118.36 31.44
C ARG A 12 -33.10 -117.67 31.38
N TRP A 13 -33.80 -117.51 32.50
CA TRP A 13 -35.06 -116.77 32.54
C TRP A 13 -34.80 -115.28 32.37
N ILE A 14 -33.87 -114.69 33.11
CA ILE A 14 -33.46 -113.28 32.93
C ILE A 14 -32.91 -113.07 31.52
N GLY A 15 -32.06 -113.98 31.02
CA GLY A 15 -31.54 -113.95 29.66
C GLY A 15 -32.62 -114.09 28.59
N ALA A 16 -33.60 -114.98 28.76
CA ALA A 16 -34.73 -115.14 27.86
C ALA A 16 -35.70 -113.95 27.93
N THR A 17 -35.89 -113.35 29.11
CA THR A 17 -36.70 -112.13 29.28
C THR A 17 -36.01 -110.91 28.69
N VAL A 18 -34.69 -110.78 28.84
CA VAL A 18 -33.90 -109.71 28.23
C VAL A 18 -33.81 -109.89 26.71
N ILE A 19 -33.59 -111.11 26.21
CA ILE A 19 -33.61 -111.41 24.77
C ILE A 19 -35.03 -111.22 24.21
N GLY A 20 -36.06 -111.65 24.93
CA GLY A 20 -37.46 -111.46 24.54
C GLY A 20 -37.83 -109.98 24.48
N ALA A 21 -37.44 -109.20 25.49
CA ALA A 21 -37.62 -107.75 25.50
C ALA A 21 -36.80 -107.07 24.38
N ALA A 22 -35.59 -107.54 24.09
CA ALA A 22 -34.76 -107.03 23.00
C ALA A 22 -35.37 -107.35 21.62
N VAL A 23 -35.91 -108.55 21.42
CA VAL A 23 -36.62 -108.93 20.18
C VAL A 23 -37.90 -108.13 20.03
N ILE A 24 -38.68 -107.94 21.10
CA ILE A 24 -39.86 -107.07 21.09
C ILE A 24 -39.47 -105.63 20.75
N ALA A 25 -38.39 -105.11 21.36
CA ALA A 25 -37.89 -103.78 21.04
C ALA A 25 -37.47 -103.68 19.56
N VAL A 26 -36.72 -104.65 19.03
CA VAL A 26 -36.33 -104.68 17.60
C VAL A 26 -37.55 -104.80 16.68
N LEU A 27 -38.55 -105.62 17.01
CA LEU A 27 -39.79 -105.74 16.25
C LEU A 27 -40.64 -104.46 16.32
N LEU A 28 -40.71 -103.81 17.49
CA LEU A 28 -41.39 -102.53 17.67
C LEU A 28 -40.71 -101.45 16.83
N LEU A 29 -39.38 -101.35 16.92
CA LEU A 29 -38.55 -100.43 16.12
C LEU A 29 -38.76 -100.69 14.61
N TRP A 30 -38.79 -101.95 14.19
CA TRP A 30 -39.05 -102.33 12.81
C TRP A 30 -40.48 -101.98 12.38
N ARG A 31 -41.49 -102.18 13.24
CA ARG A 31 -42.88 -101.80 12.96
C ARG A 31 -43.06 -100.30 12.83
N LEU A 32 -42.40 -99.54 13.71
CA LEU A 32 -42.40 -98.08 13.67
C LEU A 32 -41.66 -97.55 12.44
N SER A 33 -40.65 -98.26 11.93
CA SER A 33 -40.00 -97.90 10.66
C SER A 33 -40.90 -98.03 9.43
N MET A 34 -41.97 -98.83 9.51
CA MET A 34 -42.96 -99.01 8.43
C MET A 34 -44.12 -97.99 8.48
N GLY A 35 -44.18 -97.13 9.49
CA GLY A 35 -45.20 -96.08 9.64
C GLY A 35 -45.72 -95.92 11.07
N PRO A 36 -46.51 -94.87 11.36
CA PRO A 36 -47.02 -94.57 12.69
C PRO A 36 -47.87 -95.71 13.29
N LEU A 37 -47.73 -95.92 14.59
CA LEU A 37 -48.54 -96.87 15.37
C LEU A 37 -49.55 -96.10 16.20
N GLU A 38 -50.81 -96.09 15.81
CA GLU A 38 -51.90 -95.49 16.60
C GLU A 38 -52.04 -96.21 17.95
N LEU A 39 -52.17 -95.42 19.03
CA LEU A 39 -52.33 -95.87 20.41
C LEU A 39 -53.66 -95.37 20.98
N PRO A 40 -54.81 -95.99 20.63
CA PRO A 40 -56.13 -95.53 21.09
C PRO A 40 -56.26 -95.50 22.62
N PHE A 41 -55.62 -96.46 23.30
CA PHE A 41 -55.60 -96.54 24.76
C PHE A 41 -54.81 -95.39 25.43
N ALA A 42 -53.86 -94.78 24.72
CA ALA A 42 -53.04 -93.71 25.25
C ALA A 42 -53.79 -92.35 25.23
N ARG A 43 -54.99 -92.30 24.65
CA ARG A 43 -55.80 -91.08 24.57
C ARG A 43 -56.23 -90.56 25.94
N GLU A 44 -56.68 -91.44 26.84
CA GLU A 44 -57.03 -91.05 28.23
C GLU A 44 -55.79 -90.61 29.04
N TYR A 45 -54.60 -91.14 28.73
CA TYR A 45 -53.35 -90.76 29.39
C TYR A 45 -52.80 -89.42 28.90
N ALA A 46 -53.01 -89.11 27.61
CA ALA A 46 -52.65 -87.83 27.00
C ALA A 46 -53.59 -86.70 27.43
N SER A 47 -54.84 -87.03 27.82
CA SER A 47 -55.81 -86.06 28.30
C SER A 47 -55.68 -85.83 29.81
N ARG A 48 -54.93 -84.81 30.21
CA ARG A 48 -54.77 -84.41 31.62
C ARG A 48 -55.17 -82.96 31.85
N SER A 49 -55.69 -82.69 33.04
CA SER A 49 -55.92 -81.32 33.52
C SER A 49 -54.79 -80.89 34.45
N PHE A 50 -54.36 -79.64 34.35
CA PHE A 50 -53.32 -79.05 35.21
C PHE A 50 -53.64 -77.59 35.51
N GLU A 51 -53.04 -77.07 36.59
CA GLU A 51 -53.19 -75.67 36.99
C GLU A 51 -52.19 -74.79 36.25
N THR A 52 -52.68 -73.68 35.71
CA THR A 52 -51.90 -72.63 35.03
C THR A 52 -52.15 -71.29 35.68
N SER A 53 -51.35 -70.28 35.35
CA SER A 53 -51.61 -68.89 35.73
C SER A 53 -52.96 -68.35 35.24
N GLU A 54 -53.54 -68.93 34.18
CA GLU A 54 -54.87 -68.60 33.65
C GLU A 54 -56.01 -69.48 34.21
N GLY A 55 -55.73 -70.37 35.18
CA GLY A 55 -56.69 -71.29 35.79
C GLY A 55 -56.46 -72.76 35.42
N ARG A 56 -57.44 -73.63 35.72
CA ARG A 56 -57.35 -75.06 35.40
C ARG A 56 -57.63 -75.28 33.91
N MET A 57 -56.65 -75.82 33.18
CA MET A 57 -56.80 -76.22 31.78
C MET A 57 -56.85 -77.73 31.65
N ALA A 58 -57.67 -78.24 30.73
CA ALA A 58 -57.65 -79.64 30.32
C ALA A 58 -57.17 -79.76 28.87
N LEU A 59 -56.20 -80.64 28.62
CA LEU A 59 -55.78 -80.99 27.27
C LEU A 59 -56.52 -82.23 26.80
N GLU A 60 -56.94 -82.24 25.54
CA GLU A 60 -57.53 -83.39 24.87
C GLU A 60 -56.83 -83.63 23.54
N ALA A 61 -56.28 -84.83 23.34
CA ALA A 61 -55.75 -85.26 22.04
C ALA A 61 -56.78 -86.14 21.32
N ARG A 62 -57.05 -85.87 20.04
CA ARG A 62 -57.98 -86.71 19.25
C ARG A 62 -57.31 -87.97 18.72
N ARG A 63 -56.03 -87.86 18.36
CA ARG A 63 -55.18 -88.95 17.87
C ARG A 63 -53.89 -89.00 18.67
N VAL A 64 -53.42 -90.20 18.99
CA VAL A 64 -52.15 -90.43 19.69
C VAL A 64 -51.45 -91.55 18.96
N SER A 65 -50.29 -91.29 18.39
CA SER A 65 -49.52 -92.28 17.64
C SER A 65 -48.08 -92.31 18.10
N LEU A 66 -47.46 -93.49 18.05
CA LEU A 66 -46.04 -93.69 18.29
C LEU A 66 -45.34 -93.74 16.93
N VAL A 67 -44.23 -93.02 16.80
CA VAL A 67 -43.51 -92.89 15.53
C VAL A 67 -42.01 -93.08 15.75
N TRP A 68 -41.33 -93.61 14.73
CA TRP A 68 -39.88 -93.74 14.71
C TRP A 68 -39.22 -92.40 14.39
N GLY A 69 -38.55 -91.79 15.38
CA GLY A 69 -37.85 -90.52 15.23
C GLY A 69 -36.40 -90.62 14.73
N GLY A 70 -35.87 -91.84 14.56
CA GLY A 70 -34.48 -92.10 14.17
C GLY A 70 -33.61 -92.64 15.31
N TRP A 71 -32.33 -92.87 15.04
CA TRP A 71 -31.43 -93.57 15.99
C TRP A 71 -31.06 -92.75 17.23
N GLN A 72 -31.15 -91.43 17.18
CA GLN A 72 -30.86 -90.56 18.32
C GLN A 72 -32.06 -90.47 19.27
N GLU A 73 -33.28 -90.43 18.73
CA GLU A 73 -34.54 -90.33 19.47
C GLU A 73 -35.52 -91.40 18.96
N PRO A 74 -35.34 -92.66 19.40
CA PRO A 74 -35.98 -93.82 18.78
C PRO A 74 -37.50 -93.87 18.93
N VAL A 75 -38.09 -93.15 19.88
CA VAL A 75 -39.51 -93.27 20.20
C VAL A 75 -40.09 -91.88 20.42
N GLN A 76 -40.93 -91.44 19.49
CA GLN A 76 -41.64 -90.15 19.54
C GLN A 76 -43.14 -90.39 19.65
N LEU A 77 -43.82 -89.59 20.49
CA LEU A 77 -45.26 -89.61 20.62
C LEU A 77 -45.86 -88.42 19.87
N VAL A 78 -46.64 -88.69 18.83
CA VAL A 78 -47.32 -87.65 18.05
C VAL A 78 -48.78 -87.56 18.48
N LEU A 79 -49.13 -86.42 19.06
CA LEU A 79 -50.49 -86.06 19.46
C LEU A 79 -51.12 -85.23 18.34
N GLY A 80 -52.18 -85.74 17.72
CA GLY A 80 -52.91 -85.07 16.63
C GLY A 80 -54.23 -84.45 17.08
N ASP A 81 -54.54 -83.29 16.51
CA ASP A 81 -55.75 -82.49 16.74
C ASP A 81 -55.99 -82.20 18.23
N ILE A 82 -54.99 -81.60 18.88
CA ILE A 82 -55.02 -81.28 20.30
C ILE A 82 -55.95 -80.09 20.52
N ALA A 83 -56.80 -80.17 21.53
CA ALA A 83 -57.65 -79.10 22.01
C ALA A 83 -57.35 -78.85 23.49
N ALA A 84 -57.18 -77.59 23.88
CA ALA A 84 -57.18 -77.17 25.28
C ALA A 84 -58.56 -76.60 25.62
N THR A 85 -59.14 -77.00 26.75
CA THR A 85 -60.38 -76.45 27.30
C THR A 85 -60.12 -75.80 28.66
N ASP A 86 -60.85 -74.71 28.95
CA ASP A 86 -60.79 -74.05 30.26
C ASP A 86 -61.65 -74.77 31.31
N ALA A 87 -61.69 -74.21 32.52
CA ALA A 87 -62.51 -74.72 33.63
C ALA A 87 -64.03 -74.75 33.35
N ASN A 88 -64.48 -74.02 32.32
CA ASN A 88 -65.88 -73.98 31.88
C ASN A 88 -66.17 -74.93 30.70
N GLY A 89 -65.16 -75.70 30.25
CA GLY A 89 -65.27 -76.61 29.10
C GLY A 89 -65.24 -75.90 27.75
N VAL A 90 -64.91 -74.60 27.71
CA VAL A 90 -64.79 -73.84 26.47
C VAL A 90 -63.43 -74.12 25.85
N ARG A 91 -63.40 -74.39 24.54
CA ARG A 91 -62.17 -74.64 23.80
C ARG A 91 -61.36 -73.34 23.68
N VAL A 92 -60.22 -73.28 24.38
CA VAL A 92 -59.37 -72.08 24.47
C VAL A 92 -58.15 -72.12 23.56
N ALA A 93 -57.70 -73.30 23.12
CA ALA A 93 -56.66 -73.43 22.11
C ALA A 93 -56.79 -74.72 21.30
N SER A 94 -56.22 -74.73 20.09
CA SER A 94 -56.08 -75.95 19.30
C SER A 94 -54.76 -76.01 18.55
N VAL A 95 -54.17 -77.21 18.44
CA VAL A 95 -52.94 -77.44 17.68
C VAL A 95 -53.09 -78.67 16.78
N PRO A 96 -52.70 -78.57 15.49
CA PRO A 96 -52.89 -79.67 14.52
C PRO A 96 -52.12 -80.94 14.89
N ALA A 97 -50.86 -80.79 15.32
CA ALA A 97 -50.03 -81.89 15.78
C ALA A 97 -48.95 -81.39 16.74
N VAL A 98 -48.62 -82.19 17.76
CA VAL A 98 -47.47 -81.99 18.63
C VAL A 98 -46.66 -83.27 18.67
N VAL A 99 -45.35 -83.14 18.48
CA VAL A 99 -44.41 -84.25 18.70
C VAL A 99 -43.81 -84.10 20.09
N ILE A 100 -43.90 -85.16 20.89
CA ILE A 100 -43.34 -85.27 22.22
C ILE A 100 -42.20 -86.27 22.19
N ASN A 101 -41.01 -85.82 22.54
CA ASN A 101 -39.87 -86.69 22.81
C ASN A 101 -39.95 -87.23 24.23
N LEU A 102 -39.83 -88.56 24.36
CA LEU A 102 -40.01 -89.27 25.62
C LEU A 102 -38.68 -89.78 26.19
N ASN A 103 -38.50 -89.64 27.50
CA ASN A 103 -37.40 -90.27 28.20
C ASN A 103 -37.69 -91.77 28.42
N LEU A 104 -36.92 -92.64 27.78
CA LEU A 104 -37.07 -94.11 27.86
C LEU A 104 -37.00 -94.65 29.31
N ARG A 105 -36.25 -94.01 30.21
CA ARG A 105 -36.19 -94.40 31.63
C ARG A 105 -37.48 -94.05 32.36
N ALA A 106 -38.07 -92.89 32.09
CA ALA A 106 -39.35 -92.47 32.67
C ALA A 106 -40.51 -93.34 32.14
N LEU A 107 -40.48 -93.68 30.85
CA LEU A 107 -41.46 -94.56 30.22
C LEU A 107 -41.47 -95.97 30.84
N ALA A 108 -40.29 -96.53 31.16
CA ALA A 108 -40.17 -97.80 31.87
C ALA A 108 -40.78 -97.78 33.28
N GLY A 109 -40.92 -96.60 33.89
CA GLY A 109 -41.59 -96.36 35.17
C GLY A 109 -43.08 -96.01 35.06
N GLY A 110 -43.65 -95.98 33.85
CA GLY A 110 -45.08 -95.70 33.62
C GLY A 110 -45.47 -94.21 33.66
N VAL A 111 -44.50 -93.28 33.63
CA VAL A 111 -44.76 -91.83 33.69
C VAL A 111 -44.42 -91.17 32.35
N LEU A 112 -45.37 -90.39 31.81
CA LEU A 112 -45.17 -89.56 30.61
C LEU A 112 -44.70 -88.16 31.04
N GLN A 113 -43.42 -87.85 30.81
CA GLN A 113 -42.81 -86.55 31.04
C GLN A 113 -42.15 -86.06 29.74
N PRO A 114 -42.75 -85.07 29.05
CA PRO A 114 -42.19 -84.51 27.83
C PRO A 114 -40.94 -83.69 28.17
N THR A 115 -39.84 -83.96 27.47
CA THR A 115 -38.62 -83.13 27.56
C THR A 115 -38.56 -82.07 26.47
N GLU A 116 -39.24 -82.32 25.34
CA GLU A 116 -39.30 -81.45 24.17
C GLU A 116 -40.69 -81.53 23.54
N ILE A 117 -41.16 -80.38 23.05
CA ILE A 117 -42.45 -80.20 22.39
C ILE A 117 -42.21 -79.51 21.05
N ASP A 118 -42.51 -80.19 19.94
CA ASP A 118 -42.43 -79.62 18.60
C ASP A 118 -43.84 -79.30 18.07
N ILE A 119 -44.03 -78.07 17.60
CA ILE A 119 -45.31 -77.53 17.12
C ILE A 119 -45.16 -77.02 15.68
N ASP A 120 -46.05 -77.43 14.78
CA ASP A 120 -46.04 -77.04 13.36
C ASP A 120 -47.38 -76.43 12.90
N ASN A 121 -47.30 -75.60 11.86
CA ASN A 121 -48.42 -74.91 11.20
C ASN A 121 -49.27 -74.07 12.16
N VAL A 122 -48.60 -73.31 13.03
CA VAL A 122 -49.23 -72.47 14.05
C VAL A 122 -49.62 -71.11 13.46
N ARG A 123 -50.80 -70.60 13.83
CA ARG A 123 -51.16 -69.20 13.57
C ARG A 123 -51.04 -68.41 14.86
N LEU A 124 -50.26 -67.33 14.81
CA LEU A 124 -50.01 -66.45 15.94
C LEU A 124 -50.53 -65.06 15.61
N ASP A 125 -51.45 -64.56 16.42
CA ASP A 125 -51.92 -63.17 16.36
C ASP A 125 -51.45 -62.48 17.65
N VAL A 126 -50.65 -61.43 17.51
CA VAL A 126 -50.06 -60.64 18.60
C VAL A 126 -50.61 -59.23 18.54
N VAL A 127 -50.99 -58.64 19.67
CA VAL A 127 -51.46 -57.26 19.74
C VAL A 127 -50.46 -56.42 20.54
N ILE A 128 -50.08 -55.24 20.03
CA ILE A 128 -49.16 -54.30 20.70
C ILE A 128 -49.91 -53.01 21.05
N SER A 129 -49.76 -52.50 22.27
CA SER A 129 -50.34 -51.24 22.76
C SER A 129 -49.30 -50.34 23.45
N ARG A 130 -49.67 -49.11 23.86
CA ARG A 130 -48.77 -48.16 24.55
C ARG A 130 -48.35 -48.59 25.95
N GLU A 131 -49.04 -49.55 26.56
CA GLU A 131 -48.80 -50.00 27.93
C GLU A 131 -47.81 -51.18 28.01
N GLY A 132 -47.42 -51.78 26.86
CA GLY A 132 -46.38 -52.80 26.81
C GLY A 132 -46.41 -53.68 25.55
N LEU A 133 -45.39 -54.53 25.40
CA LEU A 133 -45.28 -55.51 24.31
C LEU A 133 -46.32 -56.65 24.39
N ILE A 134 -47.07 -56.76 25.49
CA ILE A 134 -47.92 -57.89 25.79
C ILE A 134 -49.24 -57.41 26.41
N GLU A 135 -50.12 -56.85 25.58
CA GLU A 135 -51.55 -56.85 25.91
C GLU A 135 -52.25 -57.87 25.02
N THR A 136 -52.61 -59.00 25.64
CA THR A 136 -53.60 -59.98 25.17
C THR A 136 -53.29 -60.81 23.91
N PHE A 137 -52.97 -62.10 24.12
CA PHE A 137 -53.06 -63.20 23.14
C PHE A 137 -54.51 -63.60 22.82
N LEU A 138 -55.39 -62.64 22.52
CA LEU A 138 -56.81 -62.91 22.31
C LEU A 138 -57.21 -62.61 20.85
N PRO A 139 -57.50 -63.63 20.02
CA PRO A 139 -58.30 -63.44 18.82
C PRO A 139 -59.73 -63.03 19.21
N GLN A 140 -60.34 -62.15 18.43
CA GLN A 140 -61.78 -61.87 18.48
C GLN A 140 -62.61 -62.84 17.61
N ASP A 141 -61.98 -63.73 16.83
CA ASP A 141 -62.68 -64.74 16.03
C ASP A 141 -62.81 -66.06 16.82
N GLU A 142 -64.04 -66.59 16.86
CA GLU A 142 -64.52 -67.74 17.68
C GLU A 142 -63.89 -69.13 17.36
N GLU A 143 -62.76 -69.21 16.66
CA GLU A 143 -62.04 -70.48 16.47
C GLU A 143 -60.75 -70.50 17.31
N ALA A 144 -60.70 -71.44 18.26
CA ALA A 144 -59.64 -71.65 19.25
C ALA A 144 -58.20 -71.52 18.69
N SER A 145 -57.60 -70.33 18.87
CA SER A 145 -56.24 -70.05 18.41
C SER A 145 -55.18 -70.76 19.24
N SER A 146 -54.17 -71.28 18.56
CA SER A 146 -52.96 -71.87 19.14
C SER A 146 -52.11 -70.91 19.99
N SER A 147 -52.39 -69.60 19.95
CA SER A 147 -51.60 -68.55 20.62
C SER A 147 -51.63 -68.62 22.16
N ARG A 148 -52.71 -69.12 22.78
CA ARG A 148 -52.85 -69.18 24.25
C ARG A 148 -51.99 -70.25 24.92
N MET A 149 -51.50 -71.25 24.18
CA MET A 149 -50.64 -72.30 24.75
C MET A 149 -49.17 -71.88 24.89
N LEU A 150 -48.70 -70.92 24.09
CA LEU A 150 -47.30 -70.50 24.11
C LEU A 150 -46.88 -69.82 25.43
N PRO A 151 -47.68 -68.92 26.03
CA PRO A 151 -47.39 -68.35 27.34
C PRO A 151 -47.32 -69.42 28.44
N VAL A 152 -48.21 -70.42 28.40
CA VAL A 152 -48.21 -71.55 29.35
C VAL A 152 -46.93 -72.37 29.21
N LEU A 153 -46.51 -72.68 27.99
CA LEU A 153 -45.26 -73.40 27.74
C LEU A 153 -44.03 -72.59 28.18
N LEU A 154 -44.05 -71.28 27.96
CA LEU A 154 -43.00 -70.37 28.43
C LEU A 154 -42.94 -70.32 29.97
N GLU A 155 -44.10 -70.23 30.63
CA GLU A 155 -44.21 -70.28 32.09
C GLU A 155 -43.64 -71.59 32.65
N GLN A 156 -43.94 -72.72 32.01
CA GLN A 156 -43.39 -74.03 32.41
C GLN A 156 -41.88 -74.10 32.21
N LEU A 157 -41.34 -73.58 31.11
CA LEU A 157 -39.89 -73.48 30.92
C LEU A 157 -39.22 -72.59 31.99
N LEU A 158 -39.93 -71.57 32.48
CA LEU A 158 -39.46 -70.66 33.53
C LEU A 158 -39.50 -71.25 34.94
N ARG A 159 -40.34 -72.24 35.23
CA ARG A 159 -40.36 -72.93 36.53
C ARG A 159 -39.14 -73.83 36.73
N GLU A 160 -38.84 -74.16 38.00
CA GLU A 160 -37.84 -75.19 38.30
C GLU A 160 -38.33 -76.57 37.85
N PRO A 161 -37.42 -77.48 37.44
CA PRO A 161 -37.81 -78.83 37.05
C PRO A 161 -38.56 -79.55 38.18
N ASP A 162 -39.82 -79.90 37.93
CA ASP A 162 -40.69 -80.59 38.89
C ASP A 162 -41.04 -82.00 38.36
N PRO A 163 -40.60 -83.08 39.02
CA PRO A 163 -40.94 -84.45 38.65
C PRO A 163 -42.44 -84.77 38.79
N ASP A 164 -43.17 -84.07 39.66
CA ASP A 164 -44.58 -84.37 39.95
C ASP A 164 -45.54 -83.63 39.00
N HIS A 165 -45.03 -82.67 38.22
CA HIS A 165 -45.79 -81.90 37.23
C HIS A 165 -45.75 -82.54 35.82
N PRO A 166 -46.88 -82.66 35.09
CA PRO A 166 -46.92 -83.26 33.75
C PRO A 166 -46.00 -82.63 32.71
N LEU A 167 -45.68 -81.33 32.85
CA LEU A 167 -44.75 -80.59 31.99
C LEU A 167 -43.47 -80.16 32.73
N GLY A 168 -43.23 -80.63 33.97
CA GLY A 168 -42.15 -80.08 34.80
C GLY A 168 -40.74 -80.40 34.28
N GLN A 169 -40.57 -81.49 33.54
CA GLN A 169 -39.31 -81.86 32.87
C GLN A 169 -39.11 -81.23 31.49
N LEU A 170 -40.01 -80.34 31.06
CA LEU A 170 -39.92 -79.67 29.77
C LEU A 170 -38.65 -78.80 29.72
N ASN A 171 -37.77 -79.07 28.76
CA ASN A 171 -36.53 -78.32 28.56
C ASN A 171 -36.54 -77.52 27.26
N GLN A 172 -37.34 -77.92 26.27
CA GLN A 172 -37.37 -77.27 24.97
C GLN A 172 -38.77 -77.25 24.35
N VAL A 173 -39.09 -76.15 23.66
CA VAL A 173 -40.27 -76.02 22.79
C VAL A 173 -39.80 -75.52 21.43
N ARG A 174 -40.09 -76.25 20.36
CA ARG A 174 -39.77 -75.86 18.97
C ARG A 174 -41.05 -75.53 18.21
N ILE A 175 -40.96 -74.51 17.37
CA ILE A 175 -41.98 -74.11 16.41
C ILE A 175 -41.36 -74.24 15.02
N GLY A 176 -41.73 -75.27 14.25
CA GLY A 176 -41.11 -75.56 12.95
C GLY A 176 -41.66 -74.69 11.83
N SER A 177 -42.98 -74.45 11.80
CA SER A 177 -43.62 -73.46 10.93
C SER A 177 -44.74 -72.68 11.66
N ALA A 178 -44.74 -71.37 11.49
CA ALA A 178 -45.78 -70.49 11.97
C ALA A 178 -46.05 -69.34 11.00
N ARG A 179 -47.29 -68.83 10.99
CA ARG A 179 -47.64 -67.54 10.41
C ARG A 179 -47.94 -66.59 11.55
N LEU A 180 -47.21 -65.49 11.61
CA LEU A 180 -47.34 -64.48 12.67
C LEU A 180 -47.97 -63.22 12.09
N ARG A 181 -49.03 -62.74 12.73
CA ARG A 181 -49.66 -61.45 12.47
C ARG A 181 -49.54 -60.61 13.74
N ILE A 182 -48.99 -59.40 13.62
CA ILE A 182 -48.84 -58.47 14.76
C ILE A 182 -49.71 -57.25 14.47
N ASP A 183 -50.73 -57.01 15.28
CA ASP A 183 -51.66 -55.88 15.20
C ASP A 183 -51.25 -54.82 16.22
N ASP A 184 -50.59 -53.76 15.77
CA ASP A 184 -50.19 -52.64 16.61
C ASP A 184 -51.35 -51.63 16.70
N LYS A 185 -52.03 -51.62 17.85
CA LYS A 185 -53.16 -50.70 18.13
C LYS A 185 -52.70 -49.26 18.33
N THR A 186 -51.42 -49.03 18.60
CA THR A 186 -50.86 -47.70 18.80
C THR A 186 -50.64 -46.98 17.46
N THR A 187 -50.13 -47.70 16.47
CA THR A 187 -49.85 -47.16 15.14
C THR A 187 -50.95 -47.45 14.13
N GLY A 188 -51.84 -48.41 14.45
CA GLY A 188 -52.87 -48.93 13.54
C GLY A 188 -52.31 -49.89 12.48
N PHE A 189 -51.04 -50.28 12.59
CA PHE A 189 -50.34 -51.07 11.59
C PHE A 189 -50.39 -52.57 11.89
N VAL A 190 -50.59 -53.40 10.87
CA VAL A 190 -50.58 -54.86 11.00
C VAL A 190 -49.36 -55.44 10.27
N TRP A 191 -48.44 -56.03 11.03
CA TRP A 191 -47.31 -56.78 10.49
C TRP A 191 -47.76 -58.19 10.11
N ASP A 192 -47.47 -58.63 8.89
CA ASP A 192 -47.66 -60.03 8.46
C ASP A 192 -46.31 -60.68 8.20
N ALA A 193 -46.04 -61.75 8.93
CA ALA A 193 -44.89 -62.61 8.77
C ALA A 193 -45.39 -64.00 8.31
N PRO A 194 -45.49 -64.22 6.98
CA PRO A 194 -46.05 -65.45 6.41
C PRO A 194 -45.24 -66.71 6.75
N ALA A 195 -43.98 -66.55 7.16
CA ALA A 195 -43.13 -67.64 7.61
C ALA A 195 -42.36 -67.21 8.88
N ALA A 196 -42.56 -67.95 9.95
CA ALA A 196 -41.86 -67.83 11.22
C ALA A 196 -41.52 -69.21 11.77
N ARG A 197 -40.39 -69.31 12.47
CA ARG A 197 -39.96 -70.51 13.20
C ARG A 197 -39.21 -70.09 14.45
N GLY A 198 -39.21 -70.93 15.47
CA GLY A 198 -38.57 -70.60 16.73
C GLY A 198 -38.26 -71.80 17.61
N VAL A 199 -37.42 -71.57 18.61
CA VAL A 199 -37.12 -72.54 19.66
C VAL A 199 -36.95 -71.79 20.98
N MET A 200 -37.54 -72.33 22.04
CA MET A 200 -37.41 -71.86 23.41
C MET A 200 -36.75 -72.97 24.22
N VAL A 201 -35.67 -72.65 24.92
CA VAL A 201 -34.86 -73.61 25.67
C VAL A 201 -34.72 -73.12 27.11
N ARG A 202 -35.01 -73.99 28.07
CA ARG A 202 -34.75 -73.74 29.49
C ARG A 202 -33.23 -73.66 29.71
N ASP A 203 -32.79 -72.62 30.40
CA ASP A 203 -31.39 -72.32 30.69
C ASP A 203 -31.21 -72.09 32.20
N GLN A 204 -29.97 -72.15 32.71
CA GLN A 204 -29.67 -71.88 34.13
C GLN A 204 -30.06 -70.45 34.55
N ALA A 205 -30.02 -69.50 33.61
CA ALA A 205 -30.38 -68.10 33.85
C ALA A 205 -31.89 -67.79 33.65
N GLY A 206 -32.66 -68.71 33.07
CA GLY A 206 -34.08 -68.49 32.71
C GLY A 206 -34.47 -69.21 31.42
N VAL A 207 -34.98 -68.50 30.41
CA VAL A 207 -35.37 -69.09 29.11
C VAL A 207 -34.71 -68.35 27.96
N ARG A 208 -34.01 -69.10 27.10
CA ARG A 208 -33.41 -68.61 25.86
C ARG A 208 -34.34 -68.90 24.70
N MET A 209 -34.64 -67.89 23.89
CA MET A 209 -35.50 -67.99 22.73
C MET A 209 -34.70 -67.63 21.48
N GLN A 210 -34.83 -68.41 20.42
CA GLN A 210 -34.24 -68.12 19.12
C GLN A 210 -35.31 -68.29 18.04
N GLY A 211 -35.26 -67.49 16.99
CA GLY A 211 -36.23 -67.60 15.91
C GLY A 211 -35.77 -66.97 14.62
N ALA A 212 -36.47 -67.30 13.54
CA ALA A 212 -36.33 -66.64 12.25
C ALA A 212 -37.73 -66.31 11.73
N LEU A 213 -37.89 -65.11 11.19
CA LEU A 213 -39.16 -64.61 10.68
C LEU A 213 -38.93 -63.84 9.38
N THR A 214 -39.79 -64.06 8.39
CA THR A 214 -39.80 -63.31 7.14
C THR A 214 -41.00 -62.39 7.15
N VAL A 215 -40.78 -61.08 7.26
CA VAL A 215 -41.83 -60.05 7.20
C VAL A 215 -42.04 -59.61 5.76
N GLN A 216 -43.29 -59.45 5.36
CA GLN A 216 -43.64 -58.88 4.07
C GLN A 216 -44.35 -57.52 4.25
N ALA A 217 -43.78 -56.47 3.67
CA ALA A 217 -44.37 -55.12 3.69
C ALA A 217 -44.11 -54.41 2.35
N GLY A 218 -45.13 -53.73 1.81
CA GLY A 218 -45.00 -52.96 0.56
C GLY A 218 -44.44 -53.76 -0.63
N GLY A 219 -44.77 -55.06 -0.72
CA GLY A 219 -44.26 -55.98 -1.75
C GLY A 219 -42.83 -56.50 -1.54
N HIS A 220 -42.13 -56.05 -0.50
CA HIS A 220 -40.76 -56.44 -0.18
C HIS A 220 -40.73 -57.46 0.97
N LYS A 221 -39.73 -58.34 0.96
CA LYS A 221 -39.49 -59.32 2.04
C LYS A 221 -38.25 -58.91 2.82
N ALA A 222 -38.39 -58.84 4.14
CA ALA A 222 -37.29 -58.65 5.08
C ALA A 222 -37.15 -59.90 5.94
N GLU A 223 -35.91 -60.35 6.15
CA GLU A 223 -35.61 -61.52 6.98
C GLU A 223 -35.05 -61.05 8.31
N PHE A 224 -35.58 -61.59 9.42
CA PHE A 224 -35.07 -61.31 10.75
C PHE A 224 -34.71 -62.59 11.50
N GLN A 225 -33.61 -62.54 12.23
CA GLN A 225 -33.22 -63.52 13.23
C GLN A 225 -33.46 -62.94 14.62
N LEU A 226 -34.29 -63.61 15.40
CA LEU A 226 -34.61 -63.29 16.78
C LEU A 226 -33.69 -64.07 17.73
N SER A 227 -33.16 -63.41 18.74
CA SER A 227 -32.52 -64.04 19.90
C SER A 227 -32.94 -63.29 21.15
N ALA A 228 -33.61 -63.95 22.09
CA ALA A 228 -34.07 -63.34 23.32
C ALA A 228 -33.70 -64.18 24.55
N LEU A 229 -33.52 -63.51 25.69
CA LEU A 229 -33.26 -64.12 26.98
C LEU A 229 -34.20 -63.52 28.02
N TYR A 230 -35.02 -64.37 28.64
CA TYR A 230 -35.85 -63.99 29.78
C TYR A 230 -35.18 -64.48 31.07
N GLY A 231 -34.78 -63.56 31.95
CA GLY A 231 -34.04 -63.88 33.18
C GLY A 231 -34.95 -64.15 34.38
N ARG A 232 -34.76 -65.29 35.07
CA ARG A 232 -35.61 -65.74 36.19
C ARG A 232 -35.54 -64.84 37.44
N SER A 233 -34.39 -64.22 37.72
CA SER A 233 -34.15 -63.45 38.96
C SER A 233 -34.28 -61.93 38.79
N ARG A 234 -34.29 -61.42 37.56
CA ARG A 234 -34.27 -59.97 37.26
C ARG A 234 -35.57 -59.46 36.66
N GLU A 235 -36.51 -60.35 36.33
CA GLU A 235 -37.72 -60.01 35.57
C GLU A 235 -37.35 -59.06 34.42
N GLN A 236 -36.38 -59.49 33.60
CA GLN A 236 -35.86 -58.72 32.48
C GLN A 236 -35.87 -59.60 31.24
N LEU A 237 -36.35 -59.01 30.15
CA LEU A 237 -36.38 -59.61 28.83
C LEU A 237 -35.45 -58.82 27.91
N ASP A 238 -34.34 -59.43 27.50
CA ASP A 238 -33.43 -58.87 26.52
C ASP A 238 -33.66 -59.52 25.16
N ILE A 239 -34.02 -58.73 24.16
CA ILE A 239 -34.36 -59.17 22.80
C ILE A 239 -33.36 -58.57 21.82
N THR A 240 -32.83 -59.39 20.93
CA THR A 240 -31.98 -58.99 19.80
C THR A 240 -32.61 -59.46 18.51
N LEU A 241 -32.92 -58.54 17.61
CA LEU A 241 -33.45 -58.79 16.28
C LEU A 241 -32.39 -58.39 15.25
N ARG A 242 -31.87 -59.34 14.47
CA ARG A 242 -30.97 -59.04 13.34
C ARG A 242 -31.74 -59.08 12.04
N GLY A 243 -31.84 -57.97 11.34
CA GLY A 243 -32.58 -57.85 10.08
C GLY A 243 -31.67 -57.74 8.86
N GLN A 244 -32.08 -58.30 7.74
CA GLN A 244 -31.46 -58.13 6.42
C GLN A 244 -32.51 -57.74 5.37
N ASN A 245 -32.07 -57.00 4.34
CA ASN A 245 -32.93 -56.48 3.26
C ASN A 245 -34.12 -55.63 3.75
N LEU A 246 -33.92 -54.90 4.85
CA LEU A 246 -34.90 -53.99 5.42
C LEU A 246 -35.01 -52.73 4.55
N ARG A 247 -36.14 -52.51 3.89
CA ARG A 247 -36.43 -51.26 3.18
C ARG A 247 -37.41 -50.41 3.96
N LEU A 248 -36.93 -49.38 4.64
CA LEU A 248 -37.77 -48.52 5.51
C LEU A 248 -38.87 -47.80 4.72
N SER A 249 -38.61 -47.40 3.48
CA SER A 249 -39.60 -46.83 2.54
C SER A 249 -40.85 -47.72 2.37
N ALA A 250 -40.68 -49.05 2.36
CA ALA A 250 -41.78 -50.00 2.19
C ALA A 250 -42.71 -50.08 3.42
N PHE A 251 -42.23 -49.64 4.59
CA PHE A 251 -43.02 -49.53 5.82
C PHE A 251 -43.69 -48.16 5.97
N ALA A 252 -43.16 -47.13 5.32
CA ALA A 252 -43.69 -45.77 5.39
C ALA A 252 -45.08 -45.61 4.74
N THR A 253 -45.36 -46.37 3.69
CA THR A 253 -46.70 -46.43 3.06
C THR A 253 -47.74 -47.14 3.91
N ALA A 254 -47.28 -47.86 4.94
CA ALA A 254 -48.10 -48.76 5.73
C ALA A 254 -48.65 -48.11 7.01
N ALA A 255 -48.04 -47.01 7.48
CA ALA A 255 -48.50 -46.22 8.63
C ALA A 255 -48.21 -44.72 8.44
N PRO A 256 -49.19 -43.80 8.63
CA PRO A 256 -49.00 -42.36 8.48
C PRO A 256 -47.88 -41.77 9.36
N GLN A 257 -47.64 -42.36 10.52
CA GLN A 257 -46.61 -41.92 11.47
C GLN A 257 -45.18 -42.25 10.98
N LEU A 258 -45.04 -43.21 10.06
CA LEU A 258 -43.78 -43.59 9.43
C LEU A 258 -43.54 -42.88 8.09
N ALA A 259 -44.43 -41.95 7.71
CA ALA A 259 -44.29 -41.16 6.48
C ALA A 259 -42.91 -40.51 6.28
N PRO A 260 -42.20 -40.02 7.34
CA PRO A 260 -40.84 -39.48 7.16
C PRO A 260 -39.83 -40.49 6.62
N LEU A 261 -40.08 -41.80 6.79
CA LEU A 261 -39.20 -42.87 6.29
C LEU A 261 -39.43 -43.19 4.81
N ALA A 262 -40.44 -42.60 4.16
CA ALA A 262 -40.78 -42.87 2.77
C ALA A 262 -39.65 -42.52 1.80
N GLU A 263 -38.85 -41.51 2.16
CA GLU A 263 -37.72 -41.06 1.35
C GLU A 263 -36.41 -41.83 1.62
N LEU A 264 -36.42 -42.85 2.49
CA LEU A 264 -35.28 -43.76 2.73
C LEU A 264 -35.48 -45.08 1.96
N ASP A 265 -35.21 -45.05 0.66
CA ASP A 265 -35.32 -46.21 -0.23
C ASP A 265 -33.95 -46.83 -0.53
N LEU A 266 -33.51 -47.69 0.38
CA LEU A 266 -32.31 -48.51 0.23
C LEU A 266 -32.45 -49.81 1.04
N PRO A 267 -31.82 -50.92 0.61
CA PRO A 267 -31.75 -52.12 1.42
C PRO A 267 -30.81 -51.87 2.61
N MET A 268 -31.35 -52.03 3.82
CA MET A 268 -30.62 -51.90 5.07
C MET A 268 -30.50 -53.26 5.77
N GLU A 269 -29.44 -53.42 6.53
CA GLU A 269 -29.22 -54.52 7.45
C GLU A 269 -28.84 -53.96 8.82
N GLY A 270 -29.08 -54.72 9.87
CA GLY A 270 -28.75 -54.22 11.20
C GLY A 270 -29.32 -55.01 12.34
N VAL A 271 -29.20 -54.43 13.54
CA VAL A 271 -29.55 -55.07 14.79
C VAL A 271 -30.43 -54.13 15.62
N ILE A 272 -31.52 -54.66 16.15
CA ILE A 272 -32.39 -54.00 17.13
C ILE A 272 -32.22 -54.73 18.46
N HIS A 273 -31.80 -54.00 19.49
CA HIS A 273 -31.72 -54.49 20.85
C HIS A 273 -32.84 -53.85 21.68
N VAL A 274 -33.72 -54.65 22.24
CA VAL A 274 -34.82 -54.20 23.10
C VAL A 274 -34.63 -54.81 24.49
N THR A 275 -34.61 -53.96 25.51
CA THR A 275 -34.65 -54.39 26.91
C THR A 275 -36.02 -54.04 27.48
N ALA A 276 -36.73 -55.04 28.00
CA ALA A 276 -38.04 -54.89 28.62
C ALA A 276 -38.08 -55.49 30.04
N SER A 277 -39.06 -55.09 30.85
CA SER A 277 -39.37 -55.74 32.13
C SER A 277 -39.99 -57.13 31.89
N GLY A 278 -40.09 -57.95 32.94
CA GLY A 278 -40.68 -59.28 32.91
C GLY A 278 -42.18 -59.27 32.61
N GLN A 279 -42.82 -58.10 32.73
CA GLN A 279 -44.20 -57.80 32.35
C GLN A 279 -44.32 -57.24 30.92
N GLY A 280 -43.20 -56.99 30.22
CA GLY A 280 -43.20 -56.52 28.84
C GLY A 280 -43.13 -55.00 28.67
N GLU A 281 -42.86 -54.22 29.72
CA GLU A 281 -42.65 -52.78 29.61
C GLU A 281 -41.28 -52.48 28.99
N ILE A 282 -41.23 -51.76 27.87
CA ILE A 282 -39.99 -51.44 27.17
C ILE A 282 -39.20 -50.38 27.95
N ARG A 283 -37.96 -50.70 28.33
CA ARG A 283 -37.05 -49.77 29.03
C ARG A 283 -36.13 -49.03 28.07
N ASN A 284 -35.58 -49.74 27.09
CA ASN A 284 -34.62 -49.16 26.14
C ASN A 284 -34.66 -49.91 24.81
N ILE A 285 -34.60 -49.17 23.71
CA ILE A 285 -34.45 -49.70 22.35
C ILE A 285 -33.17 -49.12 21.77
N LYS A 286 -32.23 -49.96 21.32
CA LYS A 286 -31.08 -49.54 20.51
C LYS A 286 -31.21 -50.10 19.10
N LEU A 287 -30.94 -49.27 18.12
CA LEU A 287 -31.07 -49.58 16.70
C LEU A 287 -29.76 -49.26 16.01
N ASP A 288 -29.11 -50.27 15.43
CA ASP A 288 -27.90 -50.15 14.62
C ASP A 288 -28.19 -50.63 13.19
N LEU A 289 -28.42 -49.70 12.26
CA LEU A 289 -28.70 -50.00 10.86
C LEU A 289 -27.59 -49.49 9.93
N PHE A 290 -27.30 -50.25 8.89
CA PHE A 290 -26.34 -49.93 7.84
C PHE A 290 -26.97 -50.22 6.48
N GLY A 291 -26.74 -49.35 5.50
CA GLY A 291 -27.21 -49.48 4.14
C GLY A 291 -26.13 -49.11 3.13
N GLY A 292 -26.17 -49.76 1.97
CA GLY A 292 -25.30 -49.47 0.84
C GLY A 292 -25.90 -48.40 -0.08
N ALA A 293 -25.81 -48.63 -1.40
CA ALA A 293 -26.33 -47.71 -2.38
C ALA A 293 -27.88 -47.65 -2.41
N GLY A 294 -28.43 -46.45 -2.58
CA GLY A 294 -29.86 -46.23 -2.75
C GLY A 294 -30.22 -44.74 -2.69
N ARG A 295 -31.43 -44.41 -2.23
CA ARG A 295 -31.90 -43.02 -2.17
C ARG A 295 -32.28 -42.62 -0.75
N VAL A 296 -31.81 -41.46 -0.33
CA VAL A 296 -32.14 -40.85 0.97
C VAL A 296 -32.65 -39.44 0.73
N GLY A 297 -33.84 -39.18 1.25
CA GLY A 297 -34.38 -37.85 1.43
C GLY A 297 -34.86 -37.65 2.86
N ILE A 298 -35.01 -36.39 3.23
CA ILE A 298 -35.51 -35.96 4.53
C ILE A 298 -36.58 -34.92 4.24
N PRO A 299 -37.88 -35.20 4.49
CA PRO A 299 -38.94 -34.26 4.19
C PRO A 299 -38.68 -32.87 4.79
N GLY A 300 -38.79 -31.82 3.96
CA GLY A 300 -38.56 -30.43 4.37
C GLY A 300 -37.10 -30.00 4.51
N VAL A 301 -36.15 -30.95 4.47
CA VAL A 301 -34.70 -30.68 4.59
C VAL A 301 -33.97 -31.11 3.32
N LEU A 302 -34.06 -32.38 2.94
CA LEU A 302 -33.39 -32.95 1.77
C LEU A 302 -34.42 -33.54 0.79
N SER A 303 -35.19 -32.67 0.13
CA SER A 303 -36.17 -33.05 -0.88
C SER A 303 -35.87 -32.36 -2.23
N PRO A 304 -35.85 -33.09 -3.36
CA PRO A 304 -36.14 -34.52 -3.50
C PRO A 304 -35.00 -35.42 -2.99
N ALA A 305 -35.31 -36.68 -2.67
CA ALA A 305 -34.36 -37.70 -2.25
C ALA A 305 -33.17 -37.83 -3.21
N ARG A 306 -31.98 -37.98 -2.64
CA ARG A 306 -30.68 -38.00 -3.34
C ARG A 306 -30.08 -39.40 -3.34
N ASP A 307 -29.27 -39.68 -4.36
CA ASP A 307 -28.50 -40.92 -4.42
C ASP A 307 -27.38 -40.91 -3.39
N VAL A 308 -27.19 -42.05 -2.71
CA VAL A 308 -26.21 -42.27 -1.66
C VAL A 308 -25.46 -43.58 -1.91
N ASP A 309 -24.23 -43.70 -1.43
CA ASP A 309 -23.42 -44.93 -1.48
C ASP A 309 -23.35 -45.67 -0.14
N LYS A 310 -23.58 -44.96 0.96
CA LYS A 310 -23.52 -45.50 2.31
C LYS A 310 -24.45 -44.74 3.25
N VAL A 311 -25.13 -45.48 4.13
CA VAL A 311 -25.90 -44.95 5.25
C VAL A 311 -25.58 -45.74 6.50
N ALA A 312 -25.36 -45.07 7.63
CA ALA A 312 -25.32 -45.72 8.94
C ALA A 312 -26.16 -44.93 9.93
N MET A 313 -26.93 -45.65 10.75
CA MET A 313 -27.84 -45.06 11.73
C MET A 313 -27.76 -45.85 13.03
N ARG A 314 -27.36 -45.17 14.11
CA ARG A 314 -27.36 -45.65 15.49
C ARG A 314 -28.25 -44.77 16.34
N LEU A 315 -29.37 -45.33 16.81
CA LEU A 315 -30.34 -44.64 17.64
C LEU A 315 -30.53 -45.37 18.97
N SER A 316 -30.76 -44.63 20.04
CA SER A 316 -31.28 -45.20 21.29
C SER A 316 -32.52 -44.45 21.75
N PHE A 317 -33.56 -45.17 22.13
CA PHE A 317 -34.82 -44.62 22.62
C PHE A 317 -35.11 -45.14 24.04
N ALA A 318 -35.32 -44.19 24.96
CA ALA A 318 -35.71 -44.45 26.34
C ALA A 318 -37.15 -43.96 26.56
N PRO A 319 -38.17 -44.83 26.48
CA PRO A 319 -39.57 -44.43 26.56
C PRO A 319 -39.94 -43.68 27.84
N ALA A 320 -39.40 -44.11 28.99
CA ALA A 320 -39.68 -43.49 30.28
C ALA A 320 -39.20 -42.03 30.38
N GLU A 321 -38.19 -41.65 29.58
CA GLU A 321 -37.62 -40.30 29.56
C GLU A 321 -38.20 -39.45 28.42
N ASN A 322 -38.97 -40.05 27.50
CA ASN A 322 -39.36 -39.45 26.21
C ASN A 322 -38.16 -38.87 25.44
N GLN A 323 -37.02 -39.57 25.50
CA GLN A 323 -35.77 -39.16 24.85
C GLN A 323 -35.39 -40.11 23.72
N VAL A 324 -35.13 -39.55 22.54
CA VAL A 324 -34.46 -40.23 21.43
C VAL A 324 -33.07 -39.65 21.26
N ARG A 325 -32.04 -40.47 21.38
CA ARG A 325 -30.66 -40.09 21.13
C ARG A 325 -30.23 -40.61 19.77
N VAL A 326 -29.73 -39.70 18.94
CA VAL A 326 -29.04 -40.02 17.69
C VAL A 326 -27.56 -40.15 18.04
N GLU A 327 -27.11 -41.39 18.26
CA GLU A 327 -25.69 -41.65 18.55
C GLU A 327 -24.84 -41.43 17.29
N GLU A 328 -25.36 -41.82 16.14
CA GLU A 328 -24.74 -41.58 14.83
C GLU A 328 -25.80 -41.64 13.74
N PHE A 329 -25.85 -40.64 12.87
CA PHE A 329 -26.51 -40.76 11.57
C PHE A 329 -25.54 -40.25 10.52
N SER A 330 -25.04 -41.14 9.64
CA SER A 330 -24.08 -40.78 8.60
C SER A 330 -24.54 -41.20 7.21
N VAL A 331 -24.30 -40.34 6.23
CA VAL A 331 -24.71 -40.53 4.83
C VAL A 331 -23.58 -40.12 3.90
N GLY A 332 -23.21 -41.00 2.96
CA GLY A 332 -22.26 -40.74 1.88
C GLY A 332 -22.99 -40.42 0.58
N PHE A 333 -22.59 -39.34 -0.10
CA PHE A 333 -23.18 -38.85 -1.36
C PHE A 333 -22.20 -38.97 -2.54
N HIS A 334 -21.47 -40.09 -2.64
CA HIS A 334 -20.39 -40.31 -3.59
C HIS A 334 -19.29 -39.23 -3.49
N GLY A 335 -18.66 -39.14 -2.33
CA GLY A 335 -17.64 -38.14 -1.99
C GLY A 335 -18.01 -37.35 -0.74
N PRO A 336 -18.95 -36.39 -0.82
CA PRO A 336 -19.40 -35.65 0.35
C PRO A 336 -20.01 -36.57 1.41
N THR A 337 -19.70 -36.33 2.68
CA THR A 337 -20.23 -37.13 3.80
C THR A 337 -20.94 -36.22 4.79
N ALA A 338 -22.19 -36.53 5.11
CA ALA A 338 -22.96 -35.86 6.16
C ALA A 338 -23.01 -36.74 7.42
N THR A 339 -22.91 -36.12 8.59
CA THR A 339 -23.09 -36.78 9.89
C THR A 339 -23.98 -35.95 10.81
N LEU A 340 -24.80 -36.59 11.63
CA LEU A 340 -25.65 -35.97 12.64
C LEU A 340 -25.58 -36.78 13.94
N THR A 341 -25.49 -36.07 15.05
CA THR A 341 -25.62 -36.59 16.42
C THR A 341 -26.49 -35.65 17.21
N GLY A 342 -27.22 -36.14 18.21
CA GLY A 342 -28.08 -35.27 19.00
C GLY A 342 -29.02 -35.97 19.94
N LEU A 343 -29.80 -35.16 20.67
CA LEU A 343 -30.81 -35.59 21.62
C LEU A 343 -32.12 -34.88 21.29
N LEU A 344 -33.16 -35.68 21.07
CA LEU A 344 -34.53 -35.24 20.88
C LEU A 344 -35.30 -35.49 22.18
N ASN A 345 -35.77 -34.41 22.80
CA ASN A 345 -36.66 -34.46 23.95
C ASN A 345 -38.10 -34.23 23.48
N LEU A 346 -39.01 -35.14 23.79
CA LEU A 346 -40.42 -35.04 23.44
C LEU A 346 -41.28 -34.77 24.68
N LYS A 347 -42.15 -33.76 24.62
CA LYS A 347 -43.11 -33.46 25.69
C LYS A 347 -44.40 -32.93 25.11
N ASP A 348 -45.52 -33.63 25.33
CA ASP A 348 -46.86 -33.19 24.93
C ASP A 348 -46.94 -32.69 23.47
N ARG A 349 -46.31 -33.44 22.54
CA ARG A 349 -46.16 -33.12 21.10
C ARG A 349 -45.22 -31.96 20.76
N ALA A 350 -44.74 -31.18 21.73
CA ALA A 350 -43.60 -30.30 21.55
C ALA A 350 -42.29 -31.11 21.53
N PHE A 351 -41.31 -30.62 20.78
CA PHE A 351 -39.99 -31.22 20.72
C PHE A 351 -38.90 -30.17 20.86
N GLN A 352 -37.81 -30.57 21.52
CA GLN A 352 -36.54 -29.84 21.48
C GLN A 352 -35.49 -30.81 20.96
N PHE A 353 -34.79 -30.42 19.90
CA PHE A 353 -33.70 -31.19 19.34
C PHE A 353 -32.41 -30.39 19.42
N GLU A 354 -31.44 -30.93 20.17
CA GLU A 354 -30.09 -30.39 20.28
C GLU A 354 -29.12 -31.35 19.60
N GLY A 355 -28.29 -30.84 18.70
CA GLY A 355 -27.44 -31.71 17.91
C GLY A 355 -26.25 -31.05 17.27
N LYS A 356 -25.34 -31.89 16.81
CA LYS A 356 -24.18 -31.53 15.99
C LYS A 356 -24.30 -32.22 14.64
N ALA A 357 -24.35 -31.42 13.59
CA ALA A 357 -24.26 -31.87 12.22
C ALA A 357 -22.88 -31.54 11.64
N ALA A 358 -22.37 -32.37 10.76
CA ALA A 358 -21.20 -32.04 9.96
C ALA A 358 -21.39 -32.48 8.51
N LEU A 359 -20.83 -31.71 7.57
CA LEU A 359 -20.80 -32.02 6.15
C LEU A 359 -19.35 -31.86 5.68
N LYS A 360 -18.76 -32.92 5.13
CA LYS A 360 -17.34 -32.98 4.74
C LYS A 360 -17.18 -33.16 3.24
N ASP A 361 -16.05 -32.66 2.74
CA ASP A 361 -15.56 -32.86 1.37
C ASP A 361 -16.58 -32.52 0.28
N VAL A 362 -17.18 -31.32 0.37
CA VAL A 362 -18.17 -30.82 -0.59
C VAL A 362 -17.48 -30.01 -1.69
N PRO A 363 -17.44 -30.48 -2.94
CA PRO A 363 -17.01 -29.64 -4.06
C PRO A 363 -17.98 -28.47 -4.21
N VAL A 364 -17.47 -27.25 -4.43
CA VAL A 364 -18.31 -26.04 -4.55
C VAL A 364 -19.39 -26.18 -5.62
N ARG A 365 -19.09 -26.87 -6.72
CA ARG A 365 -20.06 -27.12 -7.80
C ARG A 365 -21.29 -27.91 -7.35
N ARG A 366 -21.15 -28.73 -6.30
CA ARG A 366 -22.22 -29.53 -5.69
C ARG A 366 -22.83 -28.86 -4.45
N LEU A 367 -22.31 -27.72 -4.00
CA LEU A 367 -22.88 -26.96 -2.87
C LEU A 367 -24.40 -26.67 -3.02
N PRO A 368 -24.95 -26.36 -4.21
CA PRO A 368 -26.39 -26.18 -4.37
C PRO A 368 -27.23 -27.38 -3.93
N GLU A 369 -26.67 -28.59 -3.96
CA GLU A 369 -27.36 -29.83 -3.57
C GLU A 369 -27.58 -29.93 -2.06
N PHE A 370 -26.76 -29.24 -1.26
CA PHE A 370 -26.73 -29.33 0.21
C PHE A 370 -27.19 -28.03 0.91
N TRP A 371 -27.29 -26.91 0.20
CA TRP A 371 -27.75 -25.64 0.77
C TRP A 371 -29.26 -25.44 0.61
N LEU A 372 -29.98 -25.60 1.73
CA LEU A 372 -31.44 -25.45 1.83
C LEU A 372 -31.92 -24.09 1.28
N GLU A 373 -32.89 -24.12 0.36
CA GLU A 373 -33.39 -22.91 -0.32
C GLU A 373 -33.93 -21.79 0.59
N PRO A 374 -34.68 -22.06 1.69
CA PRO A 374 -35.17 -20.98 2.55
C PRO A 374 -34.06 -20.31 3.37
N LEU A 375 -32.90 -20.96 3.55
CA LEU A 375 -31.83 -20.45 4.40
C LEU A 375 -30.97 -19.41 3.67
N ALA A 376 -30.98 -18.17 4.19
CA ALA A 376 -30.15 -17.07 3.72
C ALA A 376 -30.27 -16.82 2.20
N LYS A 377 -31.50 -16.72 1.67
CA LYS A 377 -31.81 -16.58 0.23
C LYS A 377 -30.87 -15.64 -0.54
N GLY A 378 -30.60 -14.45 0.00
CA GLY A 378 -29.67 -13.47 -0.61
C GLY A 378 -28.21 -13.95 -0.62
N GLY A 379 -27.72 -14.46 0.51
CA GLY A 379 -26.37 -15.03 0.63
C GLY A 379 -26.15 -16.25 -0.25
N ARG A 380 -27.15 -17.15 -0.33
CA ARG A 380 -27.16 -18.30 -1.24
C ARG A 380 -27.06 -17.85 -2.70
N ALA A 381 -27.94 -16.95 -3.13
CA ALA A 381 -27.95 -16.45 -4.51
C ALA A 381 -26.61 -15.80 -4.90
N TRP A 382 -26.04 -14.97 -4.02
CA TRP A 382 -24.74 -14.35 -4.25
C TRP A 382 -23.61 -15.38 -4.30
N THR A 383 -23.59 -16.34 -3.37
CA THR A 383 -22.53 -17.35 -3.28
C THR A 383 -22.51 -18.26 -4.50
N LEU A 384 -23.67 -18.79 -4.90
CA LEU A 384 -23.78 -19.68 -6.06
C LEU A 384 -23.46 -18.97 -7.38
N ALA A 385 -23.71 -17.66 -7.47
CA ALA A 385 -23.33 -16.89 -8.64
C ALA A 385 -21.81 -16.64 -8.68
N ASN A 386 -21.18 -16.34 -7.53
CA ASN A 386 -19.85 -15.74 -7.47
C ASN A 386 -18.73 -16.67 -6.98
N ILE A 387 -19.02 -17.89 -6.51
CA ILE A 387 -18.02 -18.89 -6.11
C ILE A 387 -18.20 -20.15 -6.96
N SER A 388 -17.16 -20.56 -7.71
CA SER A 388 -17.31 -21.57 -8.78
C SER A 388 -16.38 -22.79 -8.69
N GLU A 389 -15.26 -22.67 -7.98
CA GLU A 389 -14.22 -23.71 -7.87
C GLU A 389 -13.84 -23.92 -6.40
N GLY A 390 -13.08 -24.99 -6.13
CA GLY A 390 -12.61 -25.34 -4.80
C GLY A 390 -13.50 -26.34 -4.07
N THR A 391 -13.16 -26.59 -2.81
CA THR A 391 -13.82 -27.57 -1.94
C THR A 391 -14.08 -26.96 -0.57
N ILE A 392 -15.26 -27.22 -0.03
CA ILE A 392 -15.56 -27.00 1.39
C ILE A 392 -15.23 -28.30 2.11
N ASN A 393 -14.10 -28.32 2.82
CA ASN A 393 -13.58 -29.54 3.42
C ASN A 393 -14.43 -30.00 4.61
N ALA A 394 -14.95 -29.07 5.41
CA ALA A 394 -15.81 -29.37 6.54
C ALA A 394 -16.72 -28.19 6.84
N ILE A 395 -17.99 -28.46 7.09
CA ILE A 395 -18.96 -27.57 7.75
C ILE A 395 -19.39 -28.32 9.00
N THR A 396 -19.27 -27.71 10.18
CA THR A 396 -19.81 -28.24 11.43
C THR A 396 -20.83 -27.27 11.97
N LEU A 397 -22.02 -27.75 12.31
CA LEU A 397 -23.13 -26.98 12.85
C LEU A 397 -23.51 -27.57 14.19
N ASP A 398 -23.50 -26.76 15.24
CA ASP A 398 -24.01 -27.08 16.56
C ASP A 398 -25.27 -26.25 16.80
N PHE A 399 -26.40 -26.91 16.97
CA PHE A 399 -27.71 -26.27 16.93
C PHE A 399 -28.65 -26.79 18.00
N ALA A 400 -29.60 -25.93 18.37
CA ALA A 400 -30.74 -26.27 19.21
C ALA A 400 -32.00 -25.70 18.55
N VAL A 401 -32.97 -26.57 18.30
CA VAL A 401 -34.24 -26.20 17.69
C VAL A 401 -35.41 -26.66 18.54
N PHE A 402 -36.46 -25.84 18.55
CA PHE A 402 -37.70 -26.11 19.26
C PHE A 402 -38.87 -26.03 18.28
N GLY A 403 -39.81 -26.97 18.38
CA GLY A 403 -40.98 -27.00 17.50
C GLY A 403 -42.12 -27.82 18.06
N ASN A 404 -43.20 -27.93 17.29
CA ASN A 404 -44.38 -28.73 17.60
C ASN A 404 -44.64 -29.71 16.45
N LEU A 405 -44.87 -30.99 16.76
CA LEU A 405 -45.13 -32.03 15.76
C LEU A 405 -46.42 -31.79 14.95
N ASP A 406 -47.38 -31.01 15.46
CA ASP A 406 -48.61 -30.63 14.75
C ASP A 406 -48.40 -29.44 13.79
N HIS A 407 -47.39 -28.62 14.05
CA HIS A 407 -47.03 -27.44 13.28
C HIS A 407 -45.54 -27.47 12.93
N PRO A 408 -45.10 -28.46 12.12
CA PRO A 408 -43.68 -28.64 11.80
C PRO A 408 -43.05 -27.43 11.08
N ASP A 409 -43.87 -26.57 10.49
CA ASP A 409 -43.45 -25.33 9.82
C ASP A 409 -43.06 -24.21 10.81
N ASP A 410 -43.47 -24.28 12.08
CA ASP A 410 -43.24 -23.24 13.12
C ASP A 410 -41.94 -23.47 13.92
N LEU A 411 -40.91 -23.98 13.26
CA LEU A 411 -39.66 -24.39 13.89
C LEU A 411 -38.81 -23.17 14.30
N LYS A 412 -38.48 -23.05 15.58
CA LYS A 412 -37.65 -21.97 16.14
C LYS A 412 -36.22 -22.44 16.39
N VAL A 413 -35.25 -21.60 16.03
CA VAL A 413 -33.82 -21.83 16.29
C VAL A 413 -33.43 -21.09 17.57
N GLU A 414 -33.04 -21.83 18.61
CA GLU A 414 -32.54 -21.25 19.87
C GLU A 414 -31.03 -20.99 19.80
N ARG A 415 -30.30 -21.87 19.13
CA ARG A 415 -28.84 -21.80 19.00
C ARG A 415 -28.42 -22.31 17.62
N SER A 416 -27.45 -21.62 17.02
CA SER A 416 -26.85 -22.01 15.75
C SER A 416 -25.41 -21.50 15.72
N LEU A 417 -24.46 -22.40 15.98
CA LEU A 417 -23.03 -22.15 15.90
C LEU A 417 -22.48 -22.94 14.72
N ALA A 418 -21.85 -22.29 13.75
CA ALA A 418 -21.27 -22.99 12.62
C ALA A 418 -19.77 -22.68 12.47
N GLU A 419 -19.01 -23.68 12.06
CA GLU A 419 -17.64 -23.52 11.57
C GLU A 419 -17.53 -24.15 10.19
N MET A 420 -16.75 -23.52 9.30
CA MET A 420 -16.51 -24.04 7.96
C MET A 420 -15.04 -23.86 7.58
N ARG A 421 -14.45 -24.87 6.94
CA ARG A 421 -13.13 -24.80 6.32
C ARG A 421 -13.25 -25.00 4.82
N TYR A 422 -12.62 -24.12 4.06
CA TYR A 422 -12.65 -24.15 2.60
C TYR A 422 -11.26 -23.95 2.01
N GLU A 423 -11.06 -24.49 0.81
CA GLU A 423 -9.78 -24.49 0.13
C GLU A 423 -9.96 -24.34 -1.38
N GLY A 424 -9.06 -23.57 -1.99
CA GLY A 424 -8.96 -23.44 -3.44
C GLY A 424 -10.15 -22.75 -4.11
N LEU A 425 -10.87 -21.89 -3.39
CA LEU A 425 -12.04 -21.22 -3.95
C LEU A 425 -11.64 -20.21 -5.04
N THR A 426 -12.48 -20.11 -6.07
CA THR A 426 -12.45 -19.00 -7.04
C THR A 426 -13.64 -18.09 -6.76
N VAL A 427 -13.39 -16.84 -6.36
CA VAL A 427 -14.38 -15.86 -5.89
C VAL A 427 -14.39 -14.63 -6.80
N ARG A 428 -15.55 -14.35 -7.41
CA ARG A 428 -15.81 -13.12 -8.18
C ARG A 428 -16.44 -12.07 -7.27
N TYR A 429 -15.60 -11.25 -6.65
CA TYR A 429 -16.02 -10.26 -5.66
C TYR A 429 -16.65 -9.00 -6.26
N LEU A 430 -16.26 -8.61 -7.49
CA LEU A 430 -16.82 -7.45 -8.20
C LEU A 430 -16.59 -7.58 -9.71
N ASP A 431 -17.62 -7.74 -10.52
CA ASP A 431 -17.47 -7.89 -11.97
C ASP A 431 -17.23 -6.53 -12.69
N PRO A 432 -16.32 -6.42 -13.69
CA PRO A 432 -15.41 -7.43 -14.25
C PRO A 432 -13.98 -7.37 -13.68
N MET A 433 -13.81 -7.11 -12.37
CA MET A 433 -12.49 -7.23 -11.75
C MET A 433 -11.97 -8.67 -11.87
N PRO A 434 -10.63 -8.86 -11.91
CA PRO A 434 -10.03 -10.19 -11.88
C PRO A 434 -10.54 -11.01 -10.68
N PRO A 435 -10.97 -12.27 -10.86
CA PRO A 435 -11.45 -13.08 -9.75
C PRO A 435 -10.30 -13.42 -8.78
N LEU A 436 -10.63 -13.54 -7.50
CA LEU A 436 -9.71 -14.10 -6.50
C LEU A 436 -9.66 -15.62 -6.69
N ARG A 437 -8.47 -16.19 -6.90
CA ARG A 437 -8.25 -17.63 -7.08
C ARG A 437 -7.45 -18.21 -5.91
N GLY A 438 -7.61 -19.51 -5.67
CA GLY A 438 -6.87 -20.23 -4.64
C GLY A 438 -7.24 -19.80 -3.22
N VAL A 439 -8.46 -19.28 -3.03
CA VAL A 439 -8.90 -18.72 -1.75
C VAL A 439 -9.12 -19.84 -0.73
N SER A 440 -8.43 -19.77 0.39
CA SER A 440 -8.49 -20.79 1.44
C SER A 440 -8.58 -20.13 2.81
N GLY A 441 -9.32 -20.73 3.74
CA GLY A 441 -9.58 -20.14 5.05
C GLY A 441 -10.65 -20.85 5.85
N THR A 442 -11.13 -20.15 6.88
CA THR A 442 -12.19 -20.63 7.77
C THR A 442 -13.32 -19.61 7.86
N MET A 443 -14.51 -20.07 8.26
CA MET A 443 -15.66 -19.24 8.61
C MET A 443 -16.22 -19.70 9.95
N THR A 444 -16.62 -18.76 10.80
CA THR A 444 -17.35 -19.01 12.05
C THR A 444 -18.65 -18.20 12.05
N PHE A 445 -19.73 -18.78 12.57
CA PHE A 445 -21.01 -18.14 12.75
C PHE A 445 -21.54 -18.41 14.15
N ASP A 446 -22.01 -17.38 14.86
CA ASP A 446 -22.50 -17.49 16.24
C ASP A 446 -23.98 -17.12 16.44
N GLY A 447 -24.73 -16.97 15.34
CA GLY A 447 -26.10 -16.45 15.33
C GLY A 447 -26.21 -14.99 14.94
N LYS A 448 -25.17 -14.17 15.20
CA LYS A 448 -25.20 -12.71 14.97
C LYS A 448 -24.12 -12.22 14.01
N LEU A 449 -22.93 -12.79 14.13
CA LEU A 449 -21.74 -12.49 13.36
C LEU A 449 -21.35 -13.71 12.52
N MET A 450 -21.15 -13.51 11.23
CA MET A 450 -20.46 -14.46 10.37
C MET A 450 -19.08 -13.90 10.02
N ARG A 451 -18.02 -14.51 10.53
CA ARG A 451 -16.63 -14.09 10.33
C ARG A 451 -15.92 -15.06 9.40
N PHE A 452 -15.28 -14.54 8.36
CA PHE A 452 -14.34 -15.30 7.53
C PHE A 452 -12.92 -14.88 7.85
N GLU A 453 -12.05 -15.85 8.13
CA GLU A 453 -10.61 -15.68 8.24
C GLU A 453 -9.98 -16.34 7.00
N VAL A 454 -9.63 -15.50 6.03
CA VAL A 454 -9.04 -15.91 4.76
C VAL A 454 -7.53 -15.96 4.92
N ALA A 455 -6.93 -17.13 4.76
CA ALA A 455 -5.50 -17.35 4.95
C ALA A 455 -4.68 -17.05 3.68
N SER A 456 -5.24 -17.31 2.49
CA SER A 456 -4.55 -17.12 1.22
C SER A 456 -5.50 -16.91 0.06
N GLY A 457 -4.98 -16.39 -1.04
CA GLY A 457 -5.67 -16.17 -2.31
C GLY A 457 -4.83 -15.26 -3.22
N ALA A 458 -5.23 -15.08 -4.47
CA ALA A 458 -4.60 -14.12 -5.37
C ALA A 458 -5.58 -13.55 -6.40
N ALA A 459 -5.49 -12.26 -6.68
CA ALA A 459 -6.13 -11.62 -7.82
C ALA A 459 -5.01 -11.19 -8.79
N ASP A 460 -4.89 -11.90 -9.92
CA ASP A 460 -3.74 -11.82 -10.81
C ASP A 460 -2.40 -11.95 -10.06
N ALA A 461 -1.53 -10.94 -10.13
CA ALA A 461 -0.25 -10.90 -9.44
C ALA A 461 -0.33 -10.37 -7.99
N ILE A 462 -1.52 -9.90 -7.55
CA ILE A 462 -1.72 -9.43 -6.18
C ILE A 462 -2.02 -10.61 -5.26
N LYS A 463 -1.07 -10.94 -4.38
CA LYS A 463 -1.19 -12.03 -3.41
C LYS A 463 -1.91 -11.52 -2.16
N LEU A 464 -2.92 -12.27 -1.72
CA LEU A 464 -3.57 -12.09 -0.44
C LEU A 464 -2.77 -12.82 0.64
N VAL A 465 -2.30 -12.10 1.65
CA VAL A 465 -1.53 -12.63 2.79
C VAL A 465 -2.46 -12.93 3.99
N GLY A 466 -3.62 -12.28 4.02
CA GLY A 466 -4.69 -12.56 4.97
C GLY A 466 -5.86 -11.62 4.76
N ALA A 467 -7.07 -12.05 5.10
CA ALA A 467 -8.24 -11.17 5.14
C ALA A 467 -9.19 -11.60 6.25
N ARG A 468 -9.86 -10.63 6.86
CA ARG A 468 -10.95 -10.85 7.81
C ARG A 468 -12.20 -10.17 7.29
N ILE A 469 -13.30 -10.91 7.20
CA ILE A 469 -14.59 -10.42 6.70
C ILE A 469 -15.64 -10.71 7.77
N ASP A 470 -16.17 -9.65 8.39
CA ASP A 470 -17.22 -9.75 9.39
C ASP A 470 -18.54 -9.30 8.76
N VAL A 471 -19.48 -10.23 8.62
CA VAL A 471 -20.85 -9.94 8.19
C VAL A 471 -21.72 -9.77 9.45
N LEU A 472 -22.31 -8.59 9.57
CA LEU A 472 -23.01 -8.11 10.75
C LEU A 472 -24.51 -7.89 10.45
N GLY A 473 -25.32 -7.89 11.51
CA GLY A 473 -26.76 -7.59 11.42
C GLY A 473 -27.64 -8.78 11.03
N LEU A 474 -27.15 -10.02 11.23
CA LEU A 474 -27.84 -11.24 10.77
C LEU A 474 -29.10 -11.61 11.56
N GLU A 475 -29.37 -10.93 12.69
CA GLU A 475 -30.53 -11.18 13.56
C GLU A 475 -31.87 -10.65 13.01
N GLY A 476 -31.84 -9.83 11.94
CA GLY A 476 -33.03 -9.20 11.35
C GLY A 476 -33.04 -9.19 9.82
N ALA A 477 -34.16 -8.77 9.22
CA ALA A 477 -34.35 -8.76 7.76
C ALA A 477 -33.69 -7.56 7.04
N GLU A 478 -33.20 -6.56 7.78
CA GLU A 478 -32.68 -5.31 7.24
C GLU A 478 -31.31 -4.94 7.87
N ASN A 479 -30.57 -4.04 7.21
CA ASN A 479 -29.31 -3.43 7.70
C ASN A 479 -28.08 -4.36 7.79
N HIS A 480 -27.98 -5.36 6.91
CA HIS A 480 -26.78 -6.19 6.83
C HIS A 480 -25.59 -5.36 6.33
N SER A 481 -24.43 -5.54 6.96
CA SER A 481 -23.19 -4.85 6.56
C SER A 481 -21.99 -5.78 6.64
N ALA A 482 -20.94 -5.46 5.88
CA ALA A 482 -19.67 -6.15 5.92
C ALA A 482 -18.57 -5.19 6.38
N ASP A 483 -17.74 -5.63 7.33
CA ASP A 483 -16.47 -5.02 7.74
C ASP A 483 -15.34 -5.93 7.28
N ILE A 484 -14.47 -5.41 6.40
CA ILE A 484 -13.50 -6.18 5.64
C ILE A 484 -12.12 -5.59 5.90
N GLU A 485 -11.19 -6.38 6.43
CA GLU A 485 -9.76 -6.07 6.44
C GLU A 485 -9.03 -7.01 5.50
N VAL A 486 -8.25 -6.47 4.56
CA VAL A 486 -7.51 -7.23 3.53
C VAL A 486 -6.05 -6.85 3.58
N ARG A 487 -5.16 -7.84 3.66
CA ARG A 487 -3.71 -7.66 3.62
C ARG A 487 -3.14 -8.29 2.37
N THR A 488 -2.50 -7.49 1.52
CA THR A 488 -1.95 -7.94 0.24
C THR A 488 -0.46 -7.65 0.10
N ARG A 489 0.20 -8.39 -0.79
CA ARG A 489 1.57 -8.14 -1.24
C ARG A 489 1.65 -8.31 -2.75
N ALA A 490 2.30 -7.37 -3.42
CA ALA A 490 2.46 -7.38 -4.87
C ALA A 490 3.68 -6.56 -5.31
N GLY A 491 4.10 -6.75 -6.55
CA GLY A 491 4.99 -5.80 -7.22
C GLY A 491 4.28 -4.46 -7.43
N VAL A 492 5.04 -3.37 -7.38
CA VAL A 492 4.49 -2.03 -7.68
C VAL A 492 3.93 -1.94 -9.11
N PRO A 493 4.55 -2.50 -10.17
CA PRO A 493 3.96 -2.51 -11.51
C PRO A 493 2.59 -3.18 -11.56
N ASP A 494 2.46 -4.35 -10.93
CA ASP A 494 1.21 -5.11 -10.88
C ASP A 494 0.12 -4.35 -10.11
N THR A 495 0.50 -3.70 -9.01
CA THR A 495 -0.41 -2.84 -8.24
C THR A 495 -0.90 -1.66 -9.07
N MET A 496 -0.03 -1.00 -9.83
CA MET A 496 -0.42 0.10 -10.71
C MET A 496 -1.35 -0.37 -11.83
N ALA A 497 -1.09 -1.54 -12.41
CA ALA A 497 -1.96 -2.14 -13.42
C ALA A 497 -3.34 -2.49 -12.86
N PHE A 498 -3.39 -3.05 -11.64
CA PHE A 498 -4.63 -3.35 -10.94
C PHE A 498 -5.43 -2.08 -10.62
N LEU A 499 -4.78 -1.03 -10.07
CA LEU A 499 -5.40 0.25 -9.76
C LEU A 499 -5.89 1.02 -11.00
N ALA A 500 -5.30 0.76 -12.17
CA ALA A 500 -5.74 1.33 -13.44
C ALA A 500 -7.05 0.74 -13.97
N HIS A 501 -7.60 -0.30 -13.32
CA HIS A 501 -8.84 -0.90 -13.74
C HIS A 501 -10.02 0.09 -13.67
N PRO A 502 -10.84 0.24 -14.72
CA PRO A 502 -11.90 1.27 -14.78
C PRO A 502 -12.92 1.21 -13.63
N LYS A 503 -13.16 0.02 -13.05
CA LYS A 503 -14.09 -0.15 -11.91
C LYS A 503 -13.59 0.47 -10.60
N ILE A 504 -12.29 0.67 -10.43
CA ILE A 504 -11.75 1.35 -9.24
C ILE A 504 -12.01 2.85 -9.34
N GLY A 505 -12.03 3.41 -10.55
CA GLY A 505 -12.37 4.80 -10.79
C GLY A 505 -11.32 5.80 -10.30
N LEU A 506 -10.07 5.37 -10.08
CA LEU A 506 -8.98 6.28 -9.71
C LEU A 506 -8.61 7.19 -10.88
N ALA A 507 -8.36 8.46 -10.59
CA ALA A 507 -8.00 9.45 -11.60
C ALA A 507 -6.65 9.11 -12.26
N LYS A 508 -6.58 9.20 -13.59
CA LYS A 508 -5.40 8.79 -14.37
C LYS A 508 -4.14 9.58 -14.02
N ASP A 509 -4.27 10.80 -13.50
CA ASP A 509 -3.16 11.65 -13.08
C ASP A 509 -2.51 11.20 -11.77
N LEU A 510 -3.17 10.32 -11.00
CA LEU A 510 -2.63 9.70 -9.79
C LEU A 510 -1.88 8.39 -10.08
N LEU A 511 -1.97 7.87 -11.30
CA LEU A 511 -1.38 6.60 -11.70
C LEU A 511 -0.08 6.81 -12.49
N PHE A 512 0.98 6.13 -12.07
CA PHE A 512 2.22 6.07 -12.83
C PHE A 512 2.16 4.95 -13.87
N ASN A 513 2.91 5.09 -14.97
CA ASN A 513 3.05 4.03 -15.96
C ASN A 513 3.75 2.81 -15.32
N PRO A 514 3.11 1.62 -15.28
CA PRO A 514 3.70 0.42 -14.67
C PRO A 514 5.06 0.02 -15.24
N LYS A 515 5.31 0.28 -16.53
CA LYS A 515 6.59 -0.07 -17.18
C LYS A 515 7.78 0.75 -16.69
N ARG A 516 7.51 1.86 -15.99
CA ARG A 516 8.52 2.77 -15.45
C ARG A 516 8.73 2.58 -13.95
N THR A 517 7.97 1.68 -13.33
CA THR A 517 8.04 1.42 -11.90
C THR A 517 8.70 0.08 -11.60
N ALA A 518 9.28 -0.05 -10.42
CA ALA A 518 9.72 -1.31 -9.84
C ALA A 518 9.64 -1.20 -8.31
N GLY A 519 9.76 -2.34 -7.62
CA GLY A 519 9.69 -2.43 -6.16
C GLY A 519 8.53 -3.31 -5.68
N GLU A 520 8.41 -3.42 -4.37
CA GLU A 520 7.39 -4.23 -3.69
C GLU A 520 6.47 -3.33 -2.87
N VAL A 521 5.21 -3.73 -2.75
CA VAL A 521 4.23 -3.05 -1.90
C VAL A 521 3.46 -4.06 -1.05
N SER A 522 3.33 -3.75 0.23
CA SER A 522 2.45 -4.46 1.16
C SER A 522 1.32 -3.52 1.59
N THR A 523 0.07 -3.92 1.40
CA THR A 523 -1.10 -3.06 1.61
C THR A 523 -2.03 -3.66 2.65
N THR A 524 -2.53 -2.85 3.57
CA THR A 524 -3.68 -3.16 4.42
C THR A 524 -4.84 -2.25 4.05
N LEU A 525 -5.92 -2.85 3.56
CA LEU A 525 -7.16 -2.18 3.15
C LEU A 525 -8.26 -2.53 4.16
N ARG A 526 -8.99 -1.52 4.62
CA ARG A 526 -10.21 -1.67 5.40
C ARG A 526 -11.39 -1.09 4.64
N LEU A 527 -12.49 -1.83 4.57
CA LEU A 527 -13.72 -1.45 3.89
C LEU A 527 -14.90 -1.79 4.79
N LYS A 528 -15.83 -0.83 4.94
CA LYS A 528 -17.13 -1.07 5.57
C LYS A 528 -18.22 -0.64 4.62
N LEU A 529 -19.13 -1.55 4.29
CA LEU A 529 -20.20 -1.32 3.31
C LEU A 529 -21.50 -2.03 3.68
N PRO A 530 -22.67 -1.47 3.30
CA PRO A 530 -23.95 -2.17 3.39
C PRO A 530 -24.04 -3.31 2.34
N LEU A 531 -24.67 -4.42 2.70
CA LEU A 531 -24.88 -5.58 1.82
C LEU A 531 -26.21 -5.46 1.04
N VAL A 532 -26.35 -4.40 0.26
CA VAL A 532 -27.50 -4.12 -0.60
C VAL A 532 -27.14 -4.27 -2.09
N LYS A 533 -28.12 -4.30 -2.99
CA LYS A 533 -27.89 -4.53 -4.44
C LYS A 533 -27.02 -3.46 -5.11
N THR A 534 -27.13 -2.22 -4.67
CA THR A 534 -26.40 -1.08 -5.24
C THR A 534 -25.81 -0.28 -4.09
N VAL A 535 -24.48 -0.14 -4.06
CA VAL A 535 -23.75 0.61 -3.04
C VAL A 535 -23.12 1.84 -3.70
N LEU A 536 -23.39 3.04 -3.19
CA LEU A 536 -22.76 4.27 -3.64
C LEU A 536 -21.38 4.43 -2.98
N MET A 537 -20.42 5.03 -3.67
CA MET A 537 -19.07 5.27 -3.09
C MET A 537 -19.10 6.13 -1.81
N SER A 538 -20.10 7.00 -1.67
CA SER A 538 -20.31 7.79 -0.44
C SER A 538 -20.78 6.97 0.76
N GLU A 539 -21.27 5.75 0.54
CA GLU A 539 -21.75 4.82 1.58
C GLU A 539 -20.67 3.82 2.01
N ILE A 540 -19.50 3.84 1.36
CA ILE A 540 -18.36 2.98 1.68
C ILE A 540 -17.39 3.77 2.56
N ASP A 541 -17.21 3.32 3.80
CA ASP A 541 -16.11 3.79 4.63
C ASP A 541 -14.87 2.96 4.28
N TYR A 542 -13.78 3.62 3.93
CA TYR A 542 -12.56 2.95 3.50
C TYR A 542 -11.31 3.60 4.06
N SER A 543 -10.31 2.78 4.34
CA SER A 543 -8.95 3.27 4.58
C SER A 543 -7.95 2.27 4.03
N ALA A 544 -6.84 2.78 3.48
CA ALA A 544 -5.76 1.95 3.00
C ALA A 544 -4.43 2.48 3.52
N THR A 545 -3.57 1.57 3.96
CA THR A 545 -2.17 1.85 4.28
C THR A 545 -1.30 0.94 3.44
N ALA A 546 -0.23 1.47 2.86
CA ALA A 546 0.69 0.68 2.07
C ALA A 546 2.13 1.06 2.38
N ASP A 547 2.95 0.05 2.67
CA ASP A 547 4.39 0.20 2.84
C ASP A 547 5.06 -0.28 1.54
N ILE A 548 5.85 0.62 0.94
CA ILE A 548 6.49 0.46 -0.36
C ILE A 548 8.00 0.40 -0.15
N GLU A 549 8.64 -0.63 -0.68
CA GLU A 549 10.07 -0.87 -0.55
C GLU A 549 10.76 -0.99 -1.91
N ARG A 550 12.01 -0.53 -1.97
CA ARG A 550 12.86 -0.58 -3.18
C ARG A 550 12.17 0.03 -4.40
N PHE A 551 11.36 1.08 -4.17
CA PHE A 551 10.62 1.74 -5.23
C PHE A 551 11.57 2.46 -6.17
N THR A 552 11.37 2.22 -7.46
CA THR A 552 12.06 2.92 -8.54
C THR A 552 11.03 3.52 -9.47
N LEU A 553 11.25 4.76 -9.89
CA LEU A 553 10.47 5.43 -10.93
C LEU A 553 11.42 6.05 -11.95
N GLN A 554 11.47 5.45 -13.14
CA GLN A 554 12.25 5.96 -14.26
C GLN A 554 11.61 7.21 -14.85
N ASN A 555 12.43 8.17 -15.30
CA ASN A 555 11.99 9.42 -15.94
C ASN A 555 10.94 10.20 -15.13
N ALA A 556 11.06 10.22 -13.80
CA ALA A 556 10.10 10.78 -12.86
C ALA A 556 9.80 12.27 -13.15
N VAL A 557 10.68 13.17 -12.72
CA VAL A 557 10.54 14.63 -12.88
C VAL A 557 11.78 15.16 -13.60
N PHE A 558 11.60 16.01 -14.63
CA PHE A 558 12.66 16.50 -15.51
C PHE A 558 13.55 15.38 -16.10
N GLY A 559 12.99 14.20 -16.34
CA GLY A 559 13.73 13.03 -16.84
C GLY A 559 14.65 12.34 -15.82
N MET A 560 14.66 12.79 -14.56
CA MET A 560 15.47 12.17 -13.51
C MET A 560 14.87 10.85 -13.02
N THR A 561 15.73 9.95 -12.56
CA THR A 561 15.28 8.67 -11.98
C THR A 561 15.24 8.74 -10.46
N LEU A 562 14.11 8.33 -9.88
CA LEU A 562 13.98 8.02 -8.45
C LEU A 562 14.31 6.55 -8.25
N SER A 563 15.21 6.23 -7.34
CA SER A 563 15.70 4.87 -7.06
C SER A 563 15.81 4.62 -5.56
N ASP A 564 15.85 3.34 -5.16
CA ASP A 564 15.99 2.90 -3.77
C ASP A 564 15.04 3.61 -2.79
N ALA A 565 13.81 3.91 -3.23
CA ALA A 565 12.88 4.66 -2.39
C ALA A 565 12.09 3.72 -1.47
N THR A 566 11.93 4.15 -0.22
CA THR A 566 11.00 3.55 0.75
C THR A 566 9.94 4.59 1.07
N ALA A 567 8.66 4.20 1.02
CA ALA A 567 7.57 5.12 1.26
C ALA A 567 6.41 4.44 1.99
N ARG A 568 5.69 5.21 2.80
CA ARG A 568 4.42 4.84 3.39
C ARG A 568 3.32 5.69 2.79
N LEU A 569 2.28 5.04 2.28
CA LEU A 569 1.08 5.63 1.71
C LEU A 569 -0.10 5.39 2.68
N GLU A 570 -0.88 6.43 2.94
CA GLU A 570 -2.10 6.37 3.74
C GLU A 570 -3.22 7.06 2.95
N VAL A 571 -4.36 6.41 2.78
CA VAL A 571 -5.50 6.90 2.00
C VAL A 571 -6.80 6.70 2.77
N ASN A 572 -7.65 7.74 2.77
CA ASN A 572 -9.01 7.71 3.28
C ASN A 572 -9.89 8.70 2.47
N PRO A 573 -11.20 8.82 2.73
CA PRO A 573 -12.08 9.72 1.96
C PRO A 573 -11.73 11.21 2.04
N ARG A 574 -10.88 11.63 2.99
CA ARG A 574 -10.49 13.04 3.22
C ARG A 574 -9.15 13.38 2.59
N GLU A 575 -8.16 12.48 2.68
CA GLU A 575 -6.83 12.72 2.15
C GLU A 575 -6.08 11.45 1.74
N MET A 576 -5.12 11.63 0.85
CA MET A 576 -4.01 10.73 0.60
C MET A 576 -2.72 11.39 1.07
N LYS A 577 -1.89 10.65 1.80
CA LYS A 577 -0.60 11.09 2.32
C LYS A 577 0.47 10.06 1.96
N VAL A 578 1.57 10.52 1.37
CA VAL A 578 2.77 9.71 1.11
C VAL A 578 3.94 10.36 1.85
N THR A 579 4.65 9.57 2.62
CA THR A 579 5.90 9.96 3.28
C THR A 579 6.98 8.96 2.90
N GLY A 580 8.07 9.42 2.31
CA GLY A 580 9.13 8.52 1.87
C GLY A 580 10.48 9.19 1.79
N ARG A 581 11.48 8.33 1.59
CA ARG A 581 12.88 8.69 1.37
C ARG A 581 13.40 7.91 0.18
N GLY A 582 14.12 8.55 -0.72
CA GLY A 582 14.67 7.86 -1.90
C GLY A 582 15.80 8.65 -2.54
N LYS A 583 16.47 8.05 -3.52
CA LYS A 583 17.59 8.65 -4.23
C LYS A 583 17.14 9.23 -5.56
N VAL A 584 17.37 10.52 -5.78
CA VAL A 584 17.23 11.17 -7.09
C VAL A 584 18.63 11.46 -7.60
N GLU A 585 19.03 10.83 -8.71
CA GLU A 585 20.40 10.96 -9.27
C GLU A 585 21.51 10.71 -8.22
N GLY A 586 21.27 9.73 -7.34
CA GLY A 586 22.18 9.36 -6.24
C GLY A 586 22.06 10.20 -4.96
N GLN A 587 21.33 11.33 -4.98
CA GLN A 587 21.12 12.17 -3.80
C GLN A 587 19.91 11.71 -2.99
N VAL A 588 20.09 11.49 -1.69
CA VAL A 588 19.01 11.05 -0.79
C VAL A 588 18.10 12.22 -0.44
N LEU A 589 16.83 12.14 -0.82
CA LEU A 589 15.81 13.14 -0.54
C LEU A 589 14.69 12.57 0.32
N ASP A 590 14.22 13.36 1.28
CA ASP A 590 12.97 13.12 1.98
C ASP A 590 11.84 13.81 1.21
N VAL A 591 10.76 13.07 0.94
CA VAL A 591 9.60 13.52 0.17
C VAL A 591 8.33 13.30 0.98
N GLN A 592 7.51 14.33 1.06
CA GLN A 592 6.13 14.23 1.51
C GLN A 592 5.20 14.69 0.39
N TRP A 593 4.15 13.93 0.14
CA TRP A 593 3.07 14.28 -0.77
C TRP A 593 1.75 14.17 -0.03
N ARG A 594 0.90 15.19 -0.14
CA ARG A 594 -0.48 15.16 0.32
C ARG A 594 -1.43 15.55 -0.78
N GLU A 595 -2.49 14.78 -0.94
CA GLU A 595 -3.65 15.10 -1.78
C GLU A 595 -4.87 15.22 -0.86
N LEU A 596 -5.60 16.34 -0.91
CA LEU A 596 -6.86 16.47 -0.16
C LEU A 596 -8.05 16.27 -1.09
N PHE A 597 -8.99 15.44 -0.67
CA PHE A 597 -10.20 15.14 -1.41
C PHE A 597 -11.36 16.04 -0.94
N GLY A 598 -12.23 16.45 -1.87
CA GLY A 598 -13.40 17.29 -1.59
C GLY A 598 -13.37 18.64 -2.29
N SER A 599 -14.55 19.29 -2.35
CA SER A 599 -14.73 20.56 -3.07
C SER A 599 -14.25 21.80 -2.30
N LYS A 600 -14.12 21.70 -0.98
CA LYS A 600 -13.69 22.79 -0.07
C LYS A 600 -12.46 22.36 0.74
N VAL A 601 -11.28 22.45 0.13
CA VAL A 601 -10.00 22.07 0.74
C VAL A 601 -8.99 23.22 0.67
N ALA A 602 -8.08 23.31 1.64
CA ALA A 602 -7.06 24.35 1.67
C ALA A 602 -6.10 24.30 0.47
N PHE A 603 -5.78 23.09 0.01
CA PHE A 603 -5.04 22.81 -1.21
C PHE A 603 -5.51 21.46 -1.77
N ARG A 604 -5.36 21.23 -3.07
CA ARG A 604 -5.62 19.91 -3.69
C ARG A 604 -4.40 19.01 -3.55
N ARG A 605 -3.22 19.56 -3.78
CA ARG A 605 -1.94 18.82 -3.82
C ARG A 605 -0.83 19.63 -3.18
N ARG A 606 0.02 18.97 -2.39
CA ARG A 606 1.20 19.57 -1.79
C ARG A 606 2.35 18.59 -1.77
N TYR A 607 3.49 19.00 -2.31
CA TYR A 607 4.77 18.29 -2.20
C TYR A 607 5.71 19.08 -1.30
N GLU A 608 6.42 18.39 -0.42
CA GLU A 608 7.51 18.92 0.39
C GLU A 608 8.74 18.03 0.19
N VAL A 609 9.86 18.64 -0.22
CA VAL A 609 11.12 17.93 -0.51
C VAL A 609 12.25 18.55 0.31
N LYS A 610 13.03 17.70 0.98
CA LYS A 610 14.20 18.07 1.78
C LYS A 610 15.39 17.20 1.41
N GLY A 611 16.59 17.76 1.51
CA GLY A 611 17.83 17.02 1.31
C GLY A 611 18.84 17.74 0.41
N PRO A 612 20.02 17.13 0.21
CA PRO A 612 21.07 17.65 -0.64
C PRO A 612 20.69 17.60 -2.12
N ILE A 613 21.00 18.67 -2.83
CA ILE A 613 20.90 18.78 -4.28
C ILE A 613 22.29 19.11 -4.81
N SER A 614 22.77 18.27 -5.72
CA SER A 614 24.04 18.50 -6.40
C SER A 614 23.85 19.41 -7.61
N GLN A 615 24.95 19.99 -8.09
CA GLN A 615 24.96 20.75 -9.33
C GLN A 615 24.43 19.95 -10.53
N ALA A 616 24.74 18.66 -10.62
CA ALA A 616 24.25 17.79 -11.70
C ALA A 616 22.71 17.67 -11.71
N VAL A 617 22.09 17.63 -10.52
CA VAL A 617 20.62 17.64 -10.38
C VAL A 617 20.04 18.98 -10.83
N LEU A 618 20.65 20.11 -10.46
CA LEU A 618 20.22 21.44 -10.92
C LEU A 618 20.31 21.58 -12.44
N SER A 619 21.37 21.06 -13.06
CA SER A 619 21.55 21.05 -14.51
C SER A 619 20.46 20.22 -15.21
N LYS A 620 20.18 19.01 -14.72
CA LYS A 620 19.10 18.15 -15.25
C LYS A 620 17.71 18.75 -15.05
N ALA A 621 17.50 19.54 -13.99
CA ALA A 621 16.27 20.26 -13.74
C ALA A 621 16.06 21.50 -14.65
N GLY A 622 16.94 21.75 -15.62
CA GLY A 622 16.83 22.87 -16.55
C GLY A 622 17.41 24.20 -16.01
N ILE A 623 18.08 24.18 -14.85
CA ILE A 623 18.74 25.35 -14.23
C ILE A 623 20.25 25.34 -14.58
N GLY A 624 20.62 24.73 -15.72
CA GLY A 624 22.01 24.48 -16.10
C GLY A 624 22.87 25.73 -16.30
N THR A 625 22.26 26.88 -16.62
CA THR A 625 22.96 28.17 -16.72
C THR A 625 23.57 28.63 -15.39
N MET A 626 23.09 28.10 -14.27
CA MET A 626 23.64 28.37 -12.93
C MET A 626 24.94 27.60 -12.64
N SER A 627 25.34 26.65 -13.50
CA SER A 627 26.56 25.86 -13.28
C SER A 627 27.83 26.72 -13.24
N SER A 628 27.87 27.84 -13.96
CA SER A 628 28.96 28.81 -13.90
C SER A 628 29.01 29.61 -12.59
N TYR A 629 27.90 29.66 -11.86
CA TYR A 629 27.72 30.51 -10.68
C TYR A 629 27.65 29.74 -9.36
N ILE A 630 27.27 28.45 -9.40
CA ILE A 630 27.07 27.60 -8.23
C ILE A 630 27.82 26.29 -8.42
N ALA A 631 28.65 25.91 -7.46
CA ALA A 631 29.31 24.62 -7.40
C ALA A 631 29.13 23.95 -6.03
N GLY A 632 29.20 22.62 -5.97
CA GLY A 632 29.02 21.85 -4.74
C GLY A 632 27.56 21.47 -4.46
N THR A 633 27.21 21.36 -3.18
CA THR A 633 25.91 20.83 -2.72
C THR A 633 25.08 21.93 -2.07
N VAL A 634 23.81 22.01 -2.45
CA VAL A 634 22.80 22.90 -1.86
C VAL A 634 21.85 22.06 -1.01
N MET A 635 21.60 22.47 0.24
CA MET A 635 20.67 21.75 1.13
C MET A 635 19.27 22.37 1.06
N LEU A 636 18.26 21.64 0.60
CA LEU A 636 16.87 22.09 0.59
C LEU A 636 16.25 22.03 1.99
N ALA A 637 15.60 23.12 2.41
CA ALA A 637 15.11 23.31 3.77
C ALA A 637 13.79 24.11 3.92
N PRO A 638 12.63 23.64 3.43
CA PRO A 638 12.35 22.70 2.34
C PRO A 638 12.05 23.39 0.99
N LEU A 639 11.92 22.59 -0.07
CA LEU A 639 11.14 22.93 -1.26
C LEU A 639 9.68 22.53 -1.04
N VAL A 640 8.74 23.46 -1.28
CA VAL A 640 7.30 23.22 -1.19
C VAL A 640 6.64 23.60 -2.51
N TYR A 641 5.95 22.66 -3.15
CA TYR A 641 5.08 22.93 -4.29
C TYR A 641 3.63 22.64 -3.92
N GLN A 642 2.76 23.64 -4.05
CA GLN A 642 1.36 23.56 -3.63
C GLN A 642 0.42 23.94 -4.78
N VAL A 643 -0.54 23.07 -5.06
CA VAL A 643 -1.64 23.33 -6.00
C VAL A 643 -2.89 23.63 -5.17
N PRO A 644 -3.40 24.88 -5.17
CA PRO A 644 -4.59 25.24 -4.41
C PRO A 644 -5.87 24.63 -5.02
N ALA A 645 -7.00 24.75 -4.31
CA ALA A 645 -8.30 24.31 -4.84
C ALA A 645 -8.77 25.10 -6.07
N ALA A 646 -8.40 26.38 -6.12
CA ALA A 646 -8.57 27.31 -7.23
C ALA A 646 -7.41 28.32 -7.22
N GLY A 647 -7.01 28.83 -8.39
CA GLY A 647 -5.91 29.79 -8.54
C GLY A 647 -4.58 29.17 -8.99
N PRO A 648 -3.49 29.96 -9.01
CA PRO A 648 -2.19 29.52 -9.51
C PRO A 648 -1.51 28.56 -8.53
N SER A 649 -0.69 27.64 -9.04
CA SER A 649 0.16 26.80 -8.19
C SER A 649 1.34 27.62 -7.66
N GLU A 650 1.79 27.32 -6.45
CA GLU A 650 2.85 28.06 -5.76
C GLU A 650 4.05 27.16 -5.49
N LEU A 651 5.26 27.65 -5.77
CA LEU A 651 6.53 27.02 -5.40
C LEU A 651 7.25 27.93 -4.42
N THR A 652 7.75 27.36 -3.32
CA THR A 652 8.66 28.03 -2.39
C THR A 652 9.86 27.13 -2.16
N VAL A 653 11.06 27.61 -2.46
CA VAL A 653 12.32 26.91 -2.23
C VAL A 653 13.08 27.67 -1.17
N LYS A 654 13.36 27.01 -0.05
CA LYS A 654 14.36 27.47 0.93
C LYS A 654 15.60 26.60 0.79
N ALA A 655 16.76 27.22 0.72
CA ALA A 655 18.03 26.55 0.52
C ALA A 655 19.09 27.08 1.49
N ASP A 656 19.80 26.17 2.14
CA ASP A 656 21.06 26.43 2.83
C ASP A 656 22.20 26.23 1.84
N LEU A 657 23.01 27.29 1.69
CA LEU A 657 24.09 27.42 0.72
C LEU A 657 25.47 27.27 1.38
N LYS A 658 25.55 26.89 2.66
CA LYS A 658 26.82 26.77 3.40
C LYS A 658 27.80 25.84 2.70
N GLN A 659 27.32 24.72 2.16
CA GLN A 659 28.14 23.74 1.44
C GLN A 659 28.30 24.02 -0.06
N ALA A 660 27.67 25.08 -0.59
CA ALA A 660 27.84 25.51 -1.97
C ALA A 660 28.93 26.56 -2.07
N ARG A 661 29.72 26.54 -3.15
CA ARG A 661 30.51 27.68 -3.60
C ARG A 661 29.64 28.52 -4.52
N LEU A 662 29.59 29.83 -4.30
CA LEU A 662 28.92 30.76 -5.21
C LEU A 662 29.98 31.71 -5.79
N ALA A 663 29.93 31.99 -7.07
CA ALA A 663 30.83 32.94 -7.71
C ALA A 663 30.06 33.76 -8.74
N ILE A 664 30.24 35.08 -8.74
CA ILE A 664 29.71 35.98 -9.76
C ILE A 664 30.91 36.78 -10.30
N PRO A 665 31.61 36.25 -11.32
CA PRO A 665 32.83 36.85 -11.86
C PRO A 665 32.64 38.30 -12.32
N GLU A 666 31.48 38.63 -12.88
CA GLU A 666 31.14 39.94 -13.44
C GLU A 666 31.14 41.06 -12.38
N ILE A 667 30.92 40.71 -11.11
CA ILE A 667 30.98 41.66 -9.97
C ILE A 667 32.16 41.36 -9.02
N LYS A 668 33.08 40.49 -9.44
CA LYS A 668 34.25 40.03 -8.67
C LYS A 668 33.88 39.56 -7.26
N TRP A 669 32.82 38.76 -7.14
CA TRP A 669 32.34 38.25 -5.86
C TRP A 669 32.39 36.73 -5.80
N GLU A 670 32.76 36.21 -4.63
CA GLU A 670 32.77 34.79 -4.34
C GLU A 670 32.34 34.51 -2.89
N LYS A 671 31.52 33.48 -2.72
CA LYS A 671 31.31 32.79 -1.44
C LYS A 671 32.05 31.46 -1.45
N ALA A 672 33.03 31.32 -0.57
CA ALA A 672 33.71 30.06 -0.33
C ALA A 672 32.78 28.98 0.29
N ILE A 673 33.16 27.71 0.13
CA ILE A 673 32.50 26.58 0.83
C ILE A 673 32.73 26.74 2.34
N GLY A 674 31.70 26.51 3.15
CA GLY A 674 31.74 26.65 4.61
C GLY A 674 31.26 28.01 5.13
N ALA A 675 31.29 29.05 4.31
CA ALA A 675 30.71 30.36 4.64
C ALA A 675 29.19 30.32 4.62
N ASP A 676 28.55 30.95 5.59
CA ASP A 676 27.10 30.96 5.73
C ASP A 676 26.41 31.57 4.49
N GLY A 677 25.30 30.95 4.10
CA GLY A 677 24.47 31.46 3.03
C GLY A 677 23.11 30.78 2.99
N GLN A 678 22.10 31.55 2.60
CA GLN A 678 20.72 31.10 2.48
C GLN A 678 20.07 31.74 1.26
N ALA A 679 19.19 31.00 0.60
CA ALA A 679 18.34 31.49 -0.47
C ALA A 679 16.88 31.12 -0.18
N THR A 680 15.99 32.07 -0.48
CA THR A 680 14.56 31.82 -0.60
C THR A 680 14.12 32.20 -2.00
N VAL A 681 13.41 31.31 -2.69
CA VAL A 681 12.87 31.53 -4.04
C VAL A 681 11.38 31.22 -4.01
N SER A 682 10.56 32.10 -4.56
CA SER A 682 9.12 31.92 -4.64
C SER A 682 8.61 32.16 -6.07
N ALA A 683 7.77 31.26 -6.58
CA ALA A 683 7.24 31.36 -7.93
C ALA A 683 5.75 30.96 -7.98
N ARG A 684 5.00 31.55 -8.90
CA ARG A 684 3.59 31.23 -9.15
C ARG A 684 3.36 30.79 -10.60
N PHE A 685 2.59 29.73 -10.78
CA PHE A 685 2.33 29.08 -12.06
C PHE A 685 0.84 29.19 -12.41
N SER A 686 0.52 29.94 -13.47
CA SER A 686 -0.85 30.18 -13.95
C SER A 686 -1.11 29.41 -15.25
N GLY A 687 -1.10 28.07 -15.18
CA GLY A 687 -1.39 27.19 -16.32
C GLY A 687 -0.22 26.92 -17.29
N SER A 688 0.94 27.56 -17.09
CA SER A 688 2.19 27.30 -17.80
C SER A 688 3.22 26.61 -16.87
N PRO A 689 4.08 25.71 -17.38
CA PRO A 689 5.18 25.13 -16.61
C PRO A 689 6.28 26.14 -16.28
N VAL A 690 6.30 27.30 -16.94
CA VAL A 690 7.24 28.41 -16.66
C VAL A 690 6.51 29.49 -15.87
N PRO A 691 7.01 29.90 -14.69
CA PRO A 691 6.40 30.97 -13.93
C PRO A 691 6.66 32.32 -14.62
N ALA A 692 5.65 33.18 -14.70
CA ALA A 692 5.81 34.51 -15.31
C ALA A 692 6.78 35.39 -14.52
N ALA A 693 6.81 35.22 -13.20
CA ALA A 693 7.70 35.93 -12.29
C ALA A 693 8.19 35.00 -11.17
N THR A 694 9.45 35.20 -10.76
CA THR A 694 10.09 34.49 -9.66
C THR A 694 10.70 35.53 -8.71
N ASP A 695 10.23 35.55 -7.46
CA ASP A 695 10.80 36.36 -6.39
C ASP A 695 11.97 35.60 -5.74
N PHE A 696 13.01 36.32 -5.33
CA PHE A 696 14.16 35.72 -4.66
C PHE A 696 14.75 36.64 -3.57
N ASP A 697 15.28 36.04 -2.52
CA ASP A 697 16.09 36.68 -1.48
C ASP A 697 17.28 35.77 -1.17
N VAL A 698 18.49 36.24 -1.46
CA VAL A 698 19.74 35.52 -1.26
C VAL A 698 20.63 36.34 -0.34
N ARG A 699 21.08 35.71 0.75
CA ARG A 699 22.08 36.27 1.67
C ARG A 699 23.22 35.28 1.77
N ALA A 700 24.43 35.68 1.41
CA ALA A 700 25.56 34.78 1.33
C ALA A 700 26.86 35.56 1.51
N ALA A 701 27.70 35.19 2.48
CA ALA A 701 28.86 36.00 2.89
C ALA A 701 28.50 37.50 3.06
N ASP A 702 29.16 38.40 2.34
CA ASP A 702 28.93 39.84 2.35
C ASP A 702 27.92 40.33 1.27
N LEU A 703 27.30 39.41 0.52
CA LEU A 703 26.27 39.69 -0.48
C LEU A 703 24.87 39.48 0.10
N SER A 704 24.01 40.48 -0.05
CA SER A 704 22.57 40.37 0.24
C SER A 704 21.78 40.99 -0.90
N VAL A 705 21.14 40.14 -1.70
CA VAL A 705 20.35 40.54 -2.87
C VAL A 705 18.92 40.04 -2.75
N ALA A 706 17.95 40.91 -3.06
CA ALA A 706 16.54 40.54 -3.14
C ALA A 706 15.88 41.21 -4.34
N GLY A 707 14.95 40.50 -4.98
CA GLY A 707 14.30 41.00 -6.18
C GLY A 707 13.32 40.03 -6.81
N ARG A 708 12.93 40.37 -8.04
CA ARG A 708 12.03 39.60 -8.90
C ARG A 708 12.64 39.45 -10.29
N VAL A 709 12.58 38.26 -10.86
CA VAL A 709 12.95 37.95 -12.25
C VAL A 709 11.70 37.59 -13.04
N GLU A 710 11.55 38.18 -14.21
CA GLU A 710 10.49 37.91 -15.18
C GLU A 710 11.08 37.25 -16.43
N LEU A 711 10.46 36.15 -16.85
CA LEU A 711 10.87 35.37 -18.02
C LEU A 711 9.77 35.39 -19.08
N ARG A 712 10.13 35.42 -20.37
CA ARG A 712 9.18 35.24 -21.48
C ARG A 712 8.90 33.75 -21.68
N ALA A 713 7.62 33.43 -21.83
CA ALA A 713 7.19 32.11 -22.31
C ALA A 713 7.23 32.08 -23.85
N PRO A 714 7.46 30.93 -24.50
CA PRO A 714 7.64 29.59 -23.93
C PRO A 714 9.10 29.19 -23.61
N ASP A 715 10.06 30.00 -24.03
CA ASP A 715 11.50 29.65 -24.07
C ASP A 715 12.28 30.05 -22.80
N SER A 716 11.59 30.57 -21.78
CA SER A 716 12.19 31.03 -20.52
C SER A 716 13.28 32.08 -20.72
N GLN A 717 13.21 32.87 -21.80
CA GLN A 717 14.17 33.92 -22.05
C GLN A 717 14.05 35.04 -21.01
N PHE A 718 15.18 35.51 -20.50
CA PHE A 718 15.24 36.65 -19.58
C PHE A 718 14.57 37.90 -20.19
N ALA A 719 13.63 38.49 -19.47
CA ALA A 719 12.93 39.71 -19.86
C ALA A 719 13.38 40.90 -19.00
N ARG A 720 13.26 40.75 -17.68
CA ARG A 720 13.47 41.80 -16.69
C ARG A 720 13.88 41.19 -15.35
N ALA A 721 14.75 41.88 -14.61
CA ALA A 721 15.00 41.66 -13.19
C ALA A 721 14.88 42.99 -12.45
N THR A 722 14.03 43.05 -11.44
CA THR A 722 13.91 44.18 -10.52
C THR A 722 14.55 43.80 -9.19
N LEU A 723 15.66 44.45 -8.85
CA LEU A 723 16.42 44.23 -7.63
C LEU A 723 16.00 45.28 -6.60
N SER A 724 15.20 44.89 -5.61
CA SER A 724 14.76 45.81 -4.54
C SER A 724 15.89 46.13 -3.56
N ARG A 725 16.90 45.24 -3.47
CA ARG A 725 18.08 45.41 -2.63
C ARG A 725 19.27 44.67 -3.22
N VAL A 726 20.42 45.34 -3.26
CA VAL A 726 21.74 44.78 -3.55
C VAL A 726 22.72 45.40 -2.56
N VAL A 727 23.15 44.62 -1.57
CA VAL A 727 24.20 45.00 -0.61
C VAL A 727 25.41 44.11 -0.85
N LEU A 728 26.57 44.71 -1.07
CA LEU A 728 27.82 44.00 -1.32
C LEU A 728 29.01 44.84 -0.83
N GLY A 729 29.62 44.45 0.29
CA GLY A 729 30.64 45.27 0.96
C GLY A 729 30.11 46.67 1.26
N ARG A 730 30.68 47.70 0.61
CA ARG A 730 30.24 49.11 0.74
C ARG A 730 29.15 49.52 -0.26
N THR A 731 28.79 48.67 -1.21
CA THR A 731 27.69 48.91 -2.16
C THR A 731 26.36 48.67 -1.48
N ASN A 732 25.42 49.60 -1.63
CA ASN A 732 24.02 49.48 -1.23
C ASN A 732 23.15 50.21 -2.28
N ILE A 733 22.56 49.42 -3.18
CA ILE A 733 21.78 49.90 -4.32
C ILE A 733 20.51 49.07 -4.51
N SER A 734 19.62 49.57 -5.35
CA SER A 734 18.49 48.88 -5.96
C SER A 734 18.44 49.24 -7.44
N GLY A 735 17.69 48.49 -8.24
CA GLY A 735 17.70 48.75 -9.68
C GLY A 735 16.83 47.82 -10.50
N GLU A 736 16.85 48.06 -11.81
CA GLU A 736 16.19 47.23 -12.80
C GLU A 736 17.18 46.88 -13.92
N LEU A 737 17.22 45.61 -14.29
CA LEU A 737 17.89 45.12 -15.49
C LEU A 737 16.81 44.67 -16.47
N ARG A 738 16.78 45.24 -17.67
CA ARG A 738 15.80 44.90 -18.70
C ARG A 738 16.49 44.57 -20.01
N ARG A 739 16.05 43.50 -20.66
CA ARG A 739 16.57 43.13 -21.99
C ARG A 739 16.00 44.05 -23.05
N THR A 740 16.84 44.46 -23.99
CA THR A 740 16.49 45.23 -25.19
C THR A 740 16.81 44.41 -26.45
N ASP A 741 16.46 44.91 -27.63
CA ASP A 741 16.74 44.21 -28.90
C ASP A 741 18.25 44.10 -29.18
N THR A 742 19.05 45.04 -28.67
CA THR A 742 20.49 45.15 -28.93
C THR A 742 21.38 44.82 -27.72
N GLY A 743 20.78 44.50 -26.57
CA GLY A 743 21.49 44.15 -25.34
C GLY A 743 20.64 44.35 -24.08
N TYR A 744 21.10 45.23 -23.19
CA TYR A 744 20.51 45.44 -21.86
C TYR A 744 20.43 46.92 -21.50
N ALA A 745 19.38 47.30 -20.78
CA ALA A 745 19.32 48.55 -20.05
C ALA A 745 19.31 48.28 -18.54
N VAL A 746 20.07 49.06 -17.79
CA VAL A 746 20.31 48.89 -16.36
C VAL A 746 20.01 50.21 -15.65
N ASP A 747 19.05 50.24 -14.76
CA ASP A 747 18.76 51.39 -13.93
C ASP A 747 19.29 51.12 -12.52
N VAL A 748 20.17 51.97 -12.00
CA VAL A 748 20.81 51.81 -10.69
C VAL A 748 20.52 53.01 -9.82
N LYS A 749 19.98 52.77 -8.62
CA LYS A 749 19.66 53.80 -7.63
C LYS A 749 20.12 53.39 -6.24
N GLY A 750 20.45 54.32 -5.37
CA GLY A 750 20.70 54.00 -3.97
C GLY A 750 21.74 54.89 -3.29
N PRO A 751 21.99 54.66 -1.99
CA PRO A 751 22.89 55.50 -1.21
C PRO A 751 24.35 55.41 -1.65
N ALA A 752 24.87 54.23 -2.00
CA ALA A 752 26.30 54.05 -2.28
C ALA A 752 26.59 52.97 -3.33
N LEU A 753 27.46 53.25 -4.29
CA LEU A 753 27.99 52.30 -5.27
C LEU A 753 29.51 52.24 -5.18
N ASP A 754 30.07 51.11 -4.77
CA ASP A 754 31.52 50.92 -4.66
C ASP A 754 32.12 50.40 -5.96
N ILE A 755 32.79 51.28 -6.71
CA ILE A 755 33.48 50.90 -7.96
C ILE A 755 34.97 50.64 -7.78
N ALA A 756 35.52 50.87 -6.57
CA ALA A 756 36.95 50.73 -6.30
C ALA A 756 37.48 49.34 -6.68
N ARG A 757 36.73 48.28 -6.32
CA ARG A 757 37.04 46.87 -6.62
C ARG A 757 37.20 46.55 -8.11
N PHE A 758 36.62 47.36 -8.99
CA PHE A 758 36.70 47.17 -10.44
C PHE A 758 37.90 47.89 -11.06
N LEU A 759 38.50 48.86 -10.36
CA LEU A 759 39.60 49.68 -10.84
C LEU A 759 41.00 49.12 -10.51
N GLU A 760 41.10 48.13 -9.61
CA GLU A 760 42.40 47.69 -9.06
C GLU A 760 43.25 46.77 -9.97
N GLU A 761 42.72 46.24 -11.07
CA GLU A 761 43.35 45.13 -11.83
C GLU A 761 43.82 45.44 -13.25
N GLU A 762 43.91 46.70 -13.68
CA GLU A 762 44.48 47.03 -15.00
C GLU A 762 46.01 46.81 -15.08
N LYS A 763 46.71 46.54 -13.96
CA LYS A 763 48.18 46.43 -13.91
C LYS A 763 48.78 45.14 -14.55
N GLN A 764 47.97 44.17 -15.00
CA GLN A 764 48.45 42.91 -15.61
C GLN A 764 47.84 42.59 -16.99
N ALA A 765 47.17 43.55 -17.65
CA ALA A 765 46.67 43.33 -19.00
C ALA A 765 47.85 43.08 -19.98
N PRO A 766 47.74 42.10 -20.91
CA PRO A 766 48.77 41.88 -21.91
C PRO A 766 48.97 43.15 -22.73
N ARG A 767 50.23 43.62 -22.82
CA ARG A 767 50.58 44.84 -23.57
C ARG A 767 50.07 44.73 -25.01
N ILE A 768 49.07 45.55 -25.32
CA ILE A 768 48.54 45.70 -26.67
C ILE A 768 49.51 46.59 -27.45
N ASP A 769 49.88 46.19 -28.67
CA ASP A 769 50.66 47.06 -29.56
C ASP A 769 49.87 48.37 -29.80
N PRO A 770 50.40 49.55 -29.41
CA PRO A 770 49.72 50.84 -29.55
C PRO A 770 49.33 51.17 -30.99
N ASN A 771 50.00 50.56 -31.97
CA ASN A 771 49.76 50.81 -33.40
C ASN A 771 48.84 49.79 -34.06
N ALA A 772 48.43 48.71 -33.36
CA ALA A 772 47.55 47.70 -33.92
C ALA A 772 46.18 48.30 -34.30
N PRO A 773 45.56 47.84 -35.41
CA PRO A 773 44.23 48.29 -35.81
C PRO A 773 43.18 47.88 -34.77
N ALA A 774 42.16 48.73 -34.60
CA ALA A 774 41.04 48.43 -33.70
C ALA A 774 40.30 47.16 -34.13
N ARG A 775 40.02 46.29 -33.15
CA ARG A 775 39.19 45.10 -33.36
C ARG A 775 37.70 45.48 -33.30
N PRO A 776 36.83 44.78 -34.06
CA PRO A 776 35.39 44.98 -33.96
C PRO A 776 34.90 44.77 -32.52
N LEU A 777 34.15 45.74 -31.99
CA LEU A 777 33.53 45.61 -30.67
C LEU A 777 32.54 44.45 -30.67
N SER A 778 32.78 43.47 -29.81
CA SER A 778 31.92 42.30 -29.63
C SER A 778 31.11 42.42 -28.34
N GLY A 779 29.94 41.77 -28.30
CA GLY A 779 29.08 41.72 -27.12
C GLY A 779 27.88 42.70 -27.17
N PRO A 780 26.95 42.57 -26.21
CA PRO A 780 25.72 43.36 -26.16
C PRO A 780 26.00 44.83 -25.83
N ILE A 781 25.10 45.72 -26.26
CA ILE A 781 25.09 47.11 -25.77
C ILE A 781 24.47 47.12 -24.37
N VAL A 782 25.15 47.75 -23.41
CA VAL A 782 24.64 47.95 -22.05
C VAL A 782 24.47 49.44 -21.80
N ALA A 783 23.21 49.89 -21.67
CA ALA A 783 22.87 51.27 -21.32
C ALA A 783 22.55 51.35 -19.82
N VAL A 784 23.36 52.06 -19.06
CA VAL A 784 23.24 52.19 -17.61
C VAL A 784 22.73 53.59 -17.26
N THR A 785 21.62 53.70 -16.54
CA THR A 785 21.16 54.93 -15.88
C THR A 785 21.57 54.90 -14.41
N LEU A 786 22.20 55.95 -13.93
CA LEU A 786 22.68 56.08 -12.55
C LEU A 786 21.89 57.19 -11.83
N ASP A 787 21.47 56.93 -10.59
CA ASP A 787 21.02 57.92 -9.62
C ASP A 787 21.46 57.49 -8.21
N VAL A 788 22.75 57.76 -7.91
CA VAL A 788 23.42 57.23 -6.71
C VAL A 788 23.86 58.37 -5.80
N GLY A 789 23.61 58.23 -4.51
CA GLY A 789 23.99 59.19 -3.48
C GLY A 789 25.50 59.43 -3.41
N GLN A 790 26.30 58.36 -3.48
CA GLN A 790 27.76 58.43 -3.54
C GLN A 790 28.33 57.28 -4.40
N VAL A 791 29.30 57.57 -5.27
CA VAL A 791 30.12 56.56 -5.94
C VAL A 791 31.47 56.50 -5.23
N LEU A 792 31.75 55.36 -4.59
CA LEU A 792 32.96 55.16 -3.81
C LEU A 792 34.11 54.72 -4.72
N LEU A 793 35.23 55.42 -4.60
CA LEU A 793 36.51 55.15 -5.28
C LEU A 793 37.51 54.55 -4.27
N LYS A 794 38.73 54.29 -4.72
CA LYS A 794 39.81 53.75 -3.88
C LYS A 794 40.14 54.70 -2.71
N GLN A 795 40.35 55.98 -3.02
CA GLN A 795 40.80 57.01 -2.06
C GLN A 795 39.77 58.12 -1.80
N GLY A 796 38.59 58.07 -2.43
CA GLY A 796 37.57 59.13 -2.35
C GLY A 796 36.14 58.66 -2.65
N ALA A 797 35.20 59.60 -2.70
CA ALA A 797 33.80 59.37 -3.02
C ALA A 797 33.22 60.54 -3.82
N LEU A 798 32.63 60.26 -4.98
CA LEU A 798 31.92 61.24 -5.80
C LEU A 798 30.47 61.34 -5.36
N PRO A 799 30.00 62.48 -4.84
CA PRO A 799 28.63 62.63 -4.35
C PRO A 799 27.63 62.92 -5.49
N ALA A 800 26.40 62.47 -5.29
CA ALA A 800 25.21 62.73 -6.10
C ALA A 800 25.43 62.48 -7.62
N VAL A 801 25.91 61.29 -7.98
CA VAL A 801 26.17 60.93 -9.37
C VAL A 801 24.88 60.51 -10.05
N LYS A 802 24.48 61.29 -11.07
CA LYS A 802 23.31 61.03 -11.90
C LYS A 802 23.68 61.05 -13.38
N GLY A 803 23.06 60.20 -14.20
CA GLY A 803 23.27 60.26 -15.64
C GLY A 803 23.19 58.93 -16.34
N THR A 804 23.75 58.86 -17.55
CA THR A 804 23.74 57.65 -18.37
C THR A 804 25.13 57.26 -18.86
N VAL A 805 25.37 55.96 -19.02
CA VAL A 805 26.59 55.39 -19.58
C VAL A 805 26.20 54.26 -20.54
N THR A 806 26.61 54.33 -21.79
CA THR A 806 26.43 53.24 -22.77
C THR A 806 27.76 52.56 -23.02
N ARG A 807 27.83 51.23 -22.83
CA ARG A 807 29.03 50.41 -23.09
C ARG A 807 28.74 49.29 -24.09
N ARG A 808 29.78 48.81 -24.78
CA ARG A 808 29.77 47.56 -25.53
C ARG A 808 31.10 46.83 -25.26
N GLY A 809 31.02 45.66 -24.61
CA GLY A 809 32.20 45.03 -24.02
C GLY A 809 32.88 45.99 -23.03
N GLU A 810 34.22 46.11 -23.11
CA GLU A 810 34.95 47.03 -22.24
C GLU A 810 34.89 48.50 -22.68
N ARG A 811 34.42 48.80 -23.90
CA ARG A 811 34.46 50.17 -24.43
C ARG A 811 33.20 50.96 -24.07
N THR A 812 33.39 52.11 -23.43
CA THR A 812 32.32 53.10 -23.20
C THR A 812 32.04 53.89 -24.48
N LEU A 813 30.86 53.72 -25.06
CA LEU A 813 30.46 54.37 -26.31
C LEU A 813 30.02 55.81 -26.08
N ALA A 814 29.25 56.03 -25.03
CA ALA A 814 28.75 57.34 -24.65
C ALA A 814 28.58 57.43 -23.13
N ALA A 815 28.68 58.63 -22.59
CA ALA A 815 28.38 58.92 -21.20
C ALA A 815 27.84 60.35 -21.09
N ASP A 816 26.88 60.58 -20.21
CA ASP A 816 26.47 61.92 -19.78
C ASP A 816 26.18 61.84 -18.29
N LEU A 817 27.13 62.31 -17.48
CA LEU A 817 27.14 62.20 -16.04
C LEU A 817 27.17 63.58 -15.42
N GLN A 818 26.39 63.76 -14.36
CA GLN A 818 26.34 64.94 -13.52
C GLN A 818 26.63 64.53 -12.08
N LEU A 819 27.51 65.26 -11.40
CA LEU A 819 27.89 64.98 -10.01
C LEU A 819 28.14 66.28 -9.23
N THR A 820 27.84 66.28 -7.94
CA THR A 820 27.89 67.50 -7.11
C THR A 820 29.19 67.55 -6.31
N ALA A 821 30.33 67.61 -6.99
CA ALA A 821 31.62 67.73 -6.32
C ALA A 821 31.98 69.20 -6.10
N GLY A 822 31.85 69.67 -4.85
CA GLY A 822 32.12 71.06 -4.47
C GLY A 822 30.87 71.89 -4.20
N THR A 823 31.05 73.19 -3.94
CA THR A 823 29.95 74.11 -3.57
C THR A 823 29.52 75.04 -4.71
N ALA A 824 30.27 75.10 -5.81
CA ALA A 824 30.07 76.09 -6.89
C ALA A 824 29.12 75.64 -8.01
N GLY A 825 28.58 74.41 -7.94
CA GLY A 825 27.65 73.86 -8.92
C GLY A 825 28.01 72.43 -9.36
N PRO A 826 27.20 71.81 -10.23
CA PRO A 826 27.44 70.44 -10.66
C PRO A 826 28.58 70.34 -11.68
N THR A 827 29.39 69.30 -11.53
CA THR A 827 30.34 68.86 -12.57
C THR A 827 29.60 68.00 -13.59
N ARG A 828 29.84 68.23 -14.88
CA ARG A 828 29.30 67.43 -15.99
C ARG A 828 30.43 66.73 -16.76
N VAL A 829 30.27 65.45 -17.02
CA VAL A 829 31.17 64.62 -17.82
C VAL A 829 30.38 64.04 -18.99
N THR A 830 30.74 64.41 -20.21
CA THR A 830 30.07 63.96 -21.42
C THR A 830 31.06 63.26 -22.34
N LEU A 831 30.72 62.05 -22.81
CA LEU A 831 31.45 61.32 -23.83
C LEU A 831 30.48 61.05 -24.98
N LYS A 832 30.80 61.51 -26.19
CA LYS A 832 29.95 61.34 -27.39
C LYS A 832 30.79 60.91 -28.59
N ALA A 833 30.18 60.23 -29.55
CA ALA A 833 30.83 59.89 -30.81
C ALA A 833 31.18 61.16 -31.61
N GLN A 834 32.38 61.21 -32.20
CA GLN A 834 32.82 62.29 -33.09
C GLN A 834 33.73 61.73 -34.19
N GLY A 835 33.29 61.76 -35.45
CA GLY A 835 34.04 61.21 -36.58
C GLY A 835 34.31 59.71 -36.43
N ASN A 836 35.57 59.29 -36.58
CA ASN A 836 36.04 57.91 -36.37
C ASN A 836 36.45 57.63 -34.91
N GLY A 837 36.03 58.48 -33.96
CA GLY A 837 36.44 58.42 -32.57
C GLY A 837 35.38 58.91 -31.59
N ARG A 838 35.81 59.33 -30.40
CA ARG A 838 34.94 59.85 -29.33
C ARG A 838 35.51 61.15 -28.76
N GLN A 839 34.63 62.06 -28.36
CA GLN A 839 34.99 63.31 -27.68
C GLN A 839 34.56 63.25 -26.22
N LEU A 840 35.52 63.45 -25.31
CA LEU A 840 35.31 63.62 -23.88
C LEU A 840 35.26 65.12 -23.54
N GLU A 841 34.21 65.57 -22.87
CA GLU A 841 34.08 66.91 -22.31
C GLU A 841 33.88 66.81 -20.79
N VAL A 842 34.70 67.49 -20.00
CA VAL A 842 34.53 67.59 -18.54
C VAL A 842 34.45 69.06 -18.17
N ARG A 843 33.31 69.48 -17.61
CA ARG A 843 33.11 70.84 -17.10
C ARG A 843 32.84 70.81 -15.61
N SER A 844 33.64 71.53 -14.84
CA SER A 844 33.50 71.59 -13.38
C SER A 844 33.67 73.03 -12.90
N PRO A 845 32.66 73.62 -12.23
CA PRO A 845 32.80 74.96 -11.64
C PRO A 845 33.69 74.99 -10.37
N ASP A 846 34.09 73.81 -9.86
CA ASP A 846 34.97 73.66 -8.69
C ASP A 846 35.87 72.42 -8.85
N ALA A 847 36.88 72.54 -9.70
CA ALA A 847 37.86 71.48 -9.97
C ALA A 847 38.59 71.02 -8.70
N GLY A 848 38.90 71.92 -7.77
CA GLY A 848 39.48 71.58 -6.48
C GLY A 848 38.54 70.71 -5.64
N GLY A 849 37.25 71.04 -5.61
CA GLY A 849 36.21 70.20 -5.00
C GLY A 849 36.09 68.82 -5.67
N LEU A 850 36.14 68.77 -6.99
CA LEU A 850 36.13 67.53 -7.79
C LEU A 850 37.29 66.60 -7.45
N LEU A 851 38.53 67.10 -7.55
CA LEU A 851 39.74 66.30 -7.33
C LEU A 851 39.84 65.79 -5.88
N ARG A 852 39.43 66.63 -4.91
CA ARG A 852 39.35 66.25 -3.48
C ARG A 852 38.28 65.19 -3.22
N ALA A 853 37.10 65.33 -3.82
CA ALA A 853 36.02 64.35 -3.70
C ALA A 853 36.43 63.01 -4.32
N ALA A 854 37.09 63.04 -5.48
CA ALA A 854 37.61 61.85 -6.13
C ALA A 854 38.75 61.17 -5.34
N GLY A 855 39.41 61.90 -4.44
CA GLY A 855 40.60 61.43 -3.72
C GLY A 855 41.85 61.39 -4.61
N TRP A 856 41.92 62.25 -5.64
CA TRP A 856 43.04 62.30 -6.58
C TRP A 856 44.06 63.37 -6.23
N LEU A 857 43.62 64.54 -5.77
CA LEU A 857 44.50 65.66 -5.42
C LEU A 857 43.86 66.55 -4.36
N ASP A 858 44.59 66.78 -3.28
CA ASP A 858 44.27 67.74 -2.23
C ASP A 858 45.17 68.99 -2.39
N GLY A 859 44.69 70.16 -1.93
CA GLY A 859 45.42 71.44 -2.00
C GLY A 859 45.07 72.36 -3.17
N LEU A 860 44.16 71.96 -4.06
CA LEU A 860 43.52 72.86 -5.04
C LEU A 860 42.18 73.37 -4.47
N VAL A 861 41.92 74.67 -4.57
CA VAL A 861 40.65 75.28 -4.13
C VAL A 861 40.03 76.12 -5.25
N GLY A 862 38.75 75.88 -5.52
CA GLY A 862 38.04 76.50 -6.64
C GLY A 862 38.49 75.94 -7.99
N GLY A 863 38.38 76.75 -9.04
CA GLY A 863 38.76 76.37 -10.40
C GLY A 863 37.56 76.02 -11.27
N ASP A 864 37.21 76.91 -12.20
CA ASP A 864 36.28 76.63 -13.29
C ASP A 864 37.03 75.93 -14.43
N LEU A 865 36.88 74.61 -14.52
CA LEU A 865 37.60 73.68 -15.38
C LEU A 865 36.76 73.29 -16.59
N ASP A 866 37.38 73.36 -17.77
CA ASP A 866 36.89 72.81 -19.03
C ASP A 866 37.97 71.92 -19.65
N VAL A 867 37.65 70.64 -19.84
CA VAL A 867 38.54 69.65 -20.47
C VAL A 867 37.88 69.13 -21.72
N VAL A 868 38.60 69.15 -22.85
CA VAL A 868 38.16 68.56 -24.12
C VAL A 868 39.20 67.54 -24.59
N GLY A 869 38.84 66.26 -24.56
CA GLY A 869 39.63 65.12 -25.03
C GLY A 869 39.10 64.56 -26.35
N GLN A 870 39.99 64.28 -27.29
CA GLN A 870 39.69 63.58 -28.55
C GLN A 870 40.31 62.19 -28.52
N ILE A 871 39.49 61.15 -28.64
CA ILE A 871 39.87 59.74 -28.59
C ILE A 871 39.83 59.16 -30.00
N ASP A 872 40.93 58.56 -30.47
CA ASP A 872 40.99 57.90 -31.77
C ASP A 872 40.70 56.39 -31.64
N ASP A 873 39.47 55.98 -31.96
CA ASP A 873 39.04 54.59 -31.86
C ASP A 873 39.53 53.70 -33.01
N SER A 874 40.32 54.22 -33.96
CA SER A 874 40.92 53.41 -35.04
C SER A 874 42.06 52.50 -34.55
N LYS A 875 42.58 52.74 -33.34
CA LYS A 875 43.65 51.99 -32.70
C LYS A 875 43.13 51.01 -31.66
N ALA A 876 43.85 49.91 -31.46
CA ALA A 876 43.51 48.89 -30.47
C ALA A 876 43.54 49.44 -29.03
N ASP A 877 44.54 50.27 -28.72
CA ASP A 877 44.60 51.15 -27.54
C ASP A 877 44.40 52.61 -27.99
N PRO A 878 43.18 53.17 -27.86
CA PRO A 878 42.86 54.49 -28.40
C PRO A 878 43.69 55.61 -27.75
N PRO A 879 44.58 56.30 -28.50
CA PRO A 879 45.26 57.47 -27.98
C PRO A 879 44.25 58.60 -27.75
N MET A 880 44.54 59.48 -26.78
CA MET A 880 43.67 60.60 -26.41
C MET A 880 44.44 61.91 -26.38
N ALA A 881 44.04 62.89 -27.18
CA ALA A 881 44.58 64.25 -27.16
C ALA A 881 43.65 65.16 -26.34
N ILE A 882 44.16 65.71 -25.24
CA ILE A 882 43.38 66.41 -24.21
C ILE A 882 43.82 67.88 -24.16
N LYS A 883 42.85 68.80 -24.22
CA LYS A 883 43.03 70.23 -23.90
C LYS A 883 42.41 70.50 -22.54
N VAL A 884 43.16 71.13 -21.65
CA VAL A 884 42.72 71.51 -20.30
C VAL A 884 42.76 73.03 -20.21
N GLU A 885 41.64 73.64 -19.83
CA GLU A 885 41.53 75.05 -19.47
C GLU A 885 40.94 75.15 -18.06
N MET A 886 41.54 75.92 -17.15
CA MET A 886 40.99 76.15 -15.81
C MET A 886 41.14 77.61 -15.39
N LYS A 887 40.09 78.22 -14.84
CA LYS A 887 40.06 79.64 -14.43
C LYS A 887 39.81 79.79 -12.94
N LYS A 888 40.32 80.88 -12.34
CA LYS A 888 40.00 81.29 -10.96
C LYS A 888 40.23 80.18 -9.91
N PHE A 889 41.45 79.65 -9.88
CA PHE A 889 41.85 78.64 -8.89
C PHE A 889 42.95 79.16 -7.97
N ARG A 890 43.12 78.55 -6.80
CA ARG A 890 44.27 78.80 -5.91
C ARG A 890 44.83 77.50 -5.37
N MET A 891 46.12 77.50 -5.06
CA MET A 891 46.78 76.39 -4.37
C MET A 891 46.87 76.70 -2.87
N ALA A 892 46.69 75.71 -2.02
CA ALA A 892 46.66 75.87 -0.58
C ALA A 892 47.28 74.65 0.10
N GLN A 893 47.93 74.89 1.24
CA GLN A 893 48.40 73.79 2.07
C GLN A 893 47.23 73.07 2.72
N THR A 894 47.35 71.75 2.85
CA THR A 894 46.31 70.90 3.44
C THR A 894 46.74 70.32 4.78
N PRO A 895 45.87 70.34 5.81
CA PRO A 895 46.15 69.65 7.06
C PRO A 895 46.17 68.14 6.82
N ALA A 896 47.16 67.45 7.39
CA ALA A 896 47.29 66.00 7.27
C ALA A 896 46.06 65.29 7.86
N VAL A 897 45.42 64.43 7.07
CA VAL A 897 44.29 63.59 7.51
C VAL A 897 44.80 62.16 7.69
N ALA A 898 44.80 61.66 8.92
CA ALA A 898 45.27 60.31 9.24
C ALA A 898 44.49 59.24 8.44
N GLY A 899 45.21 58.36 7.74
CA GLY A 899 44.64 57.25 6.98
C GLY A 899 44.14 57.59 5.57
N ARG A 900 44.34 58.84 5.09
CA ARG A 900 43.98 59.26 3.72
C ARG A 900 45.26 59.40 2.88
N ASP A 901 45.47 58.45 1.98
CA ASP A 901 46.64 58.37 1.08
C ASP A 901 46.32 59.05 -0.26
N VAL A 902 46.32 60.39 -0.29
CA VAL A 902 45.95 61.24 -1.44
C VAL A 902 47.10 62.19 -1.74
N ALA A 903 47.40 62.42 -3.03
CA ALA A 903 48.43 63.37 -3.45
C ALA A 903 48.11 64.80 -2.98
N THR A 904 49.12 65.53 -2.50
CA THR A 904 48.96 66.92 -2.07
C THR A 904 49.85 67.87 -2.86
N LEU A 905 49.42 69.13 -2.99
CA LEU A 905 50.22 70.21 -3.59
C LEU A 905 51.17 70.89 -2.58
N ASP A 906 51.32 70.36 -1.36
CA ASP A 906 52.05 71.03 -0.28
C ASP A 906 53.50 71.35 -0.66
N GLY A 907 54.21 70.39 -1.26
CA GLY A 907 55.58 70.58 -1.73
C GLY A 907 55.69 71.60 -2.87
N VAL A 908 54.69 71.65 -3.76
CA VAL A 908 54.64 72.67 -4.84
C VAL A 908 54.38 74.05 -4.25
N VAL A 909 53.46 74.16 -3.29
CA VAL A 909 53.12 75.40 -2.58
C VAL A 909 54.31 75.94 -1.79
N GLU A 910 55.04 75.09 -1.06
CA GLU A 910 56.24 75.47 -0.32
C GLU A 910 57.32 76.06 -1.23
N GLN A 911 57.58 75.42 -2.38
CA GLN A 911 58.59 75.89 -3.33
C GLN A 911 58.17 77.17 -4.03
N LEU A 912 56.90 77.30 -4.43
CA LEU A 912 56.37 78.51 -5.04
C LEU A 912 56.39 79.71 -4.06
N ASN A 913 56.15 79.46 -2.77
CA ASN A 913 56.23 80.50 -1.74
C ASN A 913 57.63 81.10 -1.57
N LYS A 914 58.69 80.42 -2.04
CA LYS A 914 60.07 80.97 -2.08
C LYS A 914 60.28 81.99 -3.21
N ALA A 915 59.42 82.00 -4.23
CA ALA A 915 59.52 82.84 -5.42
C ALA A 915 58.35 83.83 -5.59
N GLY A 916 57.25 83.67 -4.86
CA GLY A 916 56.08 84.56 -4.85
C GLY A 916 54.97 84.04 -3.93
N ASN A 917 53.69 84.42 -4.14
CA ASN A 917 52.58 83.94 -3.31
C ASN A 917 51.84 82.78 -3.98
N ALA A 918 52.08 81.54 -3.53
CA ALA A 918 51.42 80.35 -4.07
C ALA A 918 49.91 80.30 -3.78
N GLY A 919 49.46 81.00 -2.73
CA GLY A 919 48.06 81.11 -2.32
C GLY A 919 47.24 82.14 -3.11
N GLN A 920 47.86 82.83 -4.07
CA GLN A 920 47.16 83.77 -4.95
C GLN A 920 46.08 83.06 -5.80
N VAL A 921 45.14 83.86 -6.32
CA VAL A 921 44.23 83.40 -7.37
C VAL A 921 44.96 83.46 -8.72
N PHE A 922 44.92 82.36 -9.47
CA PHE A 922 45.40 82.26 -10.84
C PHE A 922 44.22 82.48 -11.80
N ASP A 923 44.44 83.29 -12.82
CA ASP A 923 43.38 83.71 -13.75
C ASP A 923 43.02 82.62 -14.74
N LYS A 924 44.04 81.99 -15.33
CA LYS A 924 43.91 80.96 -16.36
C LYS A 924 45.06 79.96 -16.29
N LEU A 925 44.75 78.66 -16.39
CA LEU A 925 45.66 77.57 -16.68
C LEU A 925 45.26 76.99 -18.04
N GLU A 926 46.23 76.80 -18.92
CA GLU A 926 46.05 76.07 -20.18
C GLU A 926 47.10 74.96 -20.26
N ALA A 927 46.69 73.75 -20.67
CA ALA A 927 47.62 72.64 -20.91
C ALA A 927 47.14 71.75 -22.06
N ARG A 928 48.08 71.12 -22.77
CA ARG A 928 47.79 70.01 -23.70
C ARG A 928 48.36 68.73 -23.12
N VAL A 929 47.56 67.67 -23.08
CA VAL A 929 47.96 66.37 -22.55
C VAL A 929 47.68 65.28 -23.58
N ASP A 930 48.69 64.53 -23.98
CA ASP A 930 48.53 63.37 -24.86
C ASP A 930 48.60 62.08 -24.04
N LYS A 931 47.56 61.23 -24.10
CA LYS A 931 47.59 59.86 -23.57
C LYS A 931 47.93 58.88 -24.69
N ALA A 932 48.96 58.08 -24.47
CA ALA A 932 49.27 56.90 -25.28
C ALA A 932 49.70 55.76 -24.34
N GLY A 933 48.98 54.63 -24.34
CA GLY A 933 49.17 53.58 -23.34
C GLY A 933 49.03 54.11 -21.92
N ASP A 934 49.99 53.72 -21.08
CA ASP A 934 50.11 54.10 -19.68
C ASP A 934 50.90 55.41 -19.48
N LYS A 935 51.10 56.21 -20.52
CA LYS A 935 51.86 57.47 -20.46
C LYS A 935 50.98 58.65 -20.80
N LEU A 936 50.89 59.62 -19.89
CA LEU A 936 50.40 60.98 -20.16
C LEU A 936 51.59 61.90 -20.42
N ILE A 937 51.54 62.66 -21.52
CA ILE A 937 52.56 63.65 -21.89
C ILE A 937 51.94 65.03 -21.75
N ILE A 938 52.37 65.80 -20.76
CA ILE A 938 51.90 67.16 -20.49
C ILE A 938 52.80 68.14 -21.26
N ARG A 939 52.20 68.96 -22.13
CA ARG A 939 52.88 69.91 -22.99
C ARG A 939 52.35 71.31 -22.77
N ASN A 940 53.27 72.28 -22.75
CA ASN A 940 52.97 73.71 -22.71
C ASN A 940 51.92 74.07 -21.65
N ALA A 941 51.99 73.44 -20.46
CA ALA A 941 51.13 73.84 -19.37
C ALA A 941 51.59 75.21 -18.88
N GLN A 942 50.69 76.18 -18.82
CA GLN A 942 51.00 77.54 -18.43
C GLN A 942 49.87 78.13 -17.60
N THR A 943 50.21 78.90 -16.57
CA THR A 943 49.24 79.68 -15.80
C THR A 943 49.80 81.04 -15.40
N SER A 944 48.93 82.02 -15.28
CA SER A 944 49.25 83.39 -14.86
C SER A 944 48.37 83.82 -13.68
N GLY A 945 48.97 84.49 -12.70
CA GLY A 945 48.27 85.21 -11.64
C GLY A 945 48.97 86.52 -11.30
N ASN A 946 48.41 87.28 -10.37
CA ASN A 946 48.84 88.66 -10.08
C ASN A 946 50.32 88.81 -9.66
N SER A 947 50.91 87.82 -8.98
CA SER A 947 52.28 87.88 -8.46
C SER A 947 53.27 86.95 -9.17
N VAL A 948 52.78 85.89 -9.83
CA VAL A 948 53.60 84.83 -10.43
C VAL A 948 52.88 84.17 -11.61
N GLY A 949 53.61 83.89 -12.69
CA GLY A 949 53.25 82.94 -13.74
C GLY A 949 54.08 81.65 -13.66
N ILE A 950 53.50 80.51 -14.05
CA ILE A 950 54.12 79.18 -13.97
C ILE A 950 53.99 78.50 -15.32
N THR A 951 55.06 77.89 -15.80
CA THR A 951 55.05 76.96 -16.93
C THR A 951 55.46 75.56 -16.47
N ALA A 952 54.94 74.52 -17.12
CA ALA A 952 55.25 73.12 -16.86
C ALA A 952 55.14 72.27 -18.13
N GLN A 953 55.99 71.25 -18.22
CA GLN A 953 55.95 70.19 -19.23
C GLN A 953 56.54 68.92 -18.64
N GLY A 954 56.10 67.76 -19.11
CA GLY A 954 56.62 66.51 -18.58
C GLY A 954 55.74 65.30 -18.87
N THR A 955 55.89 64.27 -18.06
CA THR A 955 55.19 63.00 -18.24
C THR A 955 54.68 62.46 -16.92
N TYR A 956 53.52 61.81 -16.97
CA TYR A 956 52.98 61.02 -15.88
C TYR A 956 52.80 59.57 -16.35
N LEU A 957 53.40 58.63 -15.62
CA LEU A 957 53.33 57.20 -15.88
C LEU A 957 52.21 56.61 -15.01
N LEU A 958 51.12 56.18 -15.65
CA LEU A 958 49.90 55.68 -15.02
C LEU A 958 50.12 54.33 -14.32
N ASP A 959 51.04 53.49 -14.83
CA ASP A 959 51.36 52.16 -14.29
C ASP A 959 52.16 52.23 -12.98
N ARG A 960 53.10 53.18 -12.91
CA ARG A 960 53.99 53.42 -11.76
C ARG A 960 53.51 54.51 -10.82
N GLU A 961 52.49 55.27 -11.23
CA GLU A 961 51.99 56.46 -10.49
C GLU A 961 53.12 57.49 -10.26
N GLU A 962 54.07 57.58 -11.19
CA GLU A 962 55.24 58.46 -11.13
C GLU A 962 55.07 59.69 -12.04
N ILE A 963 55.37 60.86 -11.49
CA ILE A 963 55.35 62.13 -12.22
C ILE A 963 56.77 62.68 -12.43
N CYS A 964 57.02 63.24 -13.61
CA CYS A 964 58.18 64.06 -13.90
C CYS A 964 57.71 65.34 -14.58
N LEU A 965 57.79 66.48 -13.90
CA LEU A 965 57.51 67.80 -14.46
C LEU A 965 58.75 68.68 -14.41
N ALA A 966 59.00 69.40 -15.49
CA ALA A 966 59.99 70.47 -15.54
C ALA A 966 59.29 71.75 -15.99
N GLY A 967 59.68 72.88 -15.42
CA GLY A 967 58.98 74.13 -15.65
C GLY A 967 59.77 75.34 -15.19
N ALA A 968 59.15 76.51 -15.32
CA ALA A 968 59.72 77.77 -14.85
C ALA A 968 58.67 78.63 -14.15
N VAL A 969 59.11 79.36 -13.12
CA VAL A 969 58.32 80.31 -12.33
C VAL A 969 58.78 81.73 -12.65
N THR A 970 57.86 82.60 -13.06
CA THR A 970 58.13 83.97 -13.51
C THR A 970 57.41 84.97 -12.60
N PRO A 971 58.10 85.77 -11.78
CA PRO A 971 57.47 86.81 -10.97
C PRO A 971 56.81 87.89 -11.83
N ALA A 972 55.62 88.35 -11.44
CA ALA A 972 54.78 89.27 -12.22
C ALA A 972 55.31 90.72 -12.28
N TYR A 973 56.26 91.10 -11.41
CA TYR A 973 56.81 92.46 -11.34
C TYR A 973 57.90 92.76 -12.38
N VAL A 974 58.15 91.87 -13.34
CA VAL A 974 59.13 92.09 -14.40
C VAL A 974 58.44 92.83 -15.56
N LEU A 975 58.79 94.11 -15.73
CA LEU A 975 58.44 94.96 -16.87
C LEU A 975 58.61 94.21 -18.20
N ASN A 976 57.51 93.91 -18.91
CA ASN A 976 57.59 93.59 -20.34
C ASN A 976 56.32 93.90 -21.13
N ALA A 977 56.17 95.16 -21.54
CA ALA A 977 55.46 95.54 -22.76
C ALA A 977 56.39 96.23 -23.79
N PHE A 978 57.66 96.48 -23.44
CA PHE A 978 58.55 97.31 -24.25
C PHE A 978 59.56 96.51 -25.11
N LEU A 979 59.92 95.27 -24.74
CA LEU A 979 60.94 94.48 -25.47
C LEU A 979 60.37 93.44 -26.45
N SER A 980 59.07 93.12 -26.38
CA SER A 980 58.43 92.14 -27.29
C SER A 980 58.15 92.67 -28.71
N ASN A 981 58.25 93.99 -28.96
CA ASN A 981 57.96 94.61 -30.26
C ASN A 981 59.21 94.88 -31.12
N ILE A 982 60.41 94.46 -30.70
CA ILE A 982 61.65 94.62 -31.49
C ILE A 982 61.86 93.36 -32.35
N PRO A 983 61.80 93.43 -33.70
CA PRO A 983 62.02 92.27 -34.56
C PRO A 983 63.39 91.62 -34.26
N ILE A 984 63.42 90.28 -34.21
CA ILE A 984 64.62 89.41 -34.08
C ILE A 984 65.25 89.33 -32.67
N ILE A 985 65.36 90.42 -31.90
CA ILE A 985 66.05 90.40 -30.59
C ILE A 985 65.15 89.89 -29.45
N GLY A 986 63.84 90.17 -29.50
CA GLY A 986 62.90 89.76 -28.45
C GLY A 986 62.79 88.23 -28.28
N TRP A 987 62.84 87.46 -29.37
CA TRP A 987 62.74 85.99 -29.35
C TRP A 987 63.99 85.31 -28.75
N ILE A 988 65.17 85.88 -28.98
CA ILE A 988 66.45 85.34 -28.48
C ILE A 988 66.60 85.57 -26.97
N LEU A 989 66.18 86.74 -26.47
CA LEU A 989 66.31 87.10 -25.06
C LEU A 989 65.25 86.46 -24.16
N THR A 990 64.00 86.35 -24.63
CA THR A 990 62.88 85.79 -23.84
C THR A 990 62.78 84.26 -23.94
N GLY A 991 63.38 83.65 -24.96
CA GLY A 991 63.39 82.19 -25.15
C GLY A 991 62.09 81.61 -25.71
N GLY A 992 61.18 82.44 -26.23
CA GLY A 992 59.89 82.04 -26.82
C GLY A 992 58.74 82.96 -26.38
N GLU A 993 57.61 82.91 -27.09
CA GLU A 993 56.41 83.67 -26.70
C GLU A 993 55.96 83.30 -25.27
N GLY A 994 55.69 84.32 -24.43
CA GLY A 994 55.14 84.17 -23.08
C GLY A 994 56.14 83.80 -21.97
N ARG A 995 57.45 83.64 -22.25
CA ARG A 995 58.40 83.05 -21.27
C ARG A 995 59.19 84.00 -20.37
N GLY A 996 58.99 85.33 -20.47
CA GLY A 996 59.63 86.32 -19.59
C GLY A 996 61.17 86.37 -19.65
N VAL A 997 61.77 87.52 -19.31
CA VAL A 997 63.23 87.70 -19.31
C VAL A 997 63.89 87.05 -18.07
N PHE A 998 63.17 86.96 -16.95
CA PHE A 998 63.62 86.34 -15.69
C PHE A 998 62.65 85.21 -15.32
N ALA A 999 63.15 83.98 -15.18
CA ALA A 999 62.35 82.86 -14.67
C ALA A 999 63.24 81.87 -13.91
N ILE A 1000 62.70 81.27 -12.86
CA ILE A 1000 63.38 80.27 -12.03
C ILE A 1000 62.92 78.89 -12.49
N ASN A 1001 63.83 78.08 -13.02
CA ASN A 1001 63.53 76.72 -13.43
C ASN A 1001 63.37 75.80 -12.20
N TYR A 1002 62.40 74.90 -12.28
CA TYR A 1002 62.16 73.86 -11.29
C TYR A 1002 61.94 72.51 -11.96
N THR A 1003 62.18 71.44 -11.21
CA THR A 1003 61.89 70.07 -11.63
C THR A 1003 61.26 69.31 -10.47
N VAL A 1004 60.20 68.56 -10.75
CA VAL A 1004 59.45 67.75 -9.80
C VAL A 1004 59.48 66.30 -10.28
N ARG A 1005 59.98 65.38 -9.45
CA ARG A 1005 60.12 63.95 -9.80
C ARG A 1005 59.73 63.03 -8.66
N GLY A 1006 59.14 61.89 -8.99
CA GLY A 1006 58.89 60.78 -8.07
C GLY A 1006 57.42 60.34 -8.07
N PRO A 1007 57.04 59.50 -7.09
CA PRO A 1007 55.65 59.13 -6.86
C PRO A 1007 54.75 60.37 -6.70
N ILE A 1008 53.55 60.34 -7.27
CA ILE A 1008 52.63 61.49 -7.30
C ILE A 1008 52.12 61.90 -5.91
N ASP A 1009 52.11 60.97 -4.96
CA ASP A 1009 51.74 61.17 -3.55
C ASP A 1009 52.84 61.88 -2.75
N GLN A 1010 54.11 61.69 -3.11
CA GLN A 1010 55.27 62.33 -2.46
C GLN A 1010 56.34 62.79 -3.48
N PRO A 1011 56.02 63.75 -4.36
CA PRO A 1011 56.97 64.18 -5.38
C PRO A 1011 58.07 65.07 -4.78
N LYS A 1012 59.32 64.84 -5.18
CA LYS A 1012 60.47 65.65 -4.76
C LYS A 1012 60.72 66.79 -5.75
N GLY A 1013 60.80 68.02 -5.24
CA GLY A 1013 61.05 69.22 -6.04
C GLY A 1013 62.47 69.77 -5.86
N GLU A 1014 63.13 70.10 -6.98
CA GLU A 1014 64.41 70.80 -7.03
C GLU A 1014 64.24 72.13 -7.78
N VAL A 1015 64.83 73.21 -7.25
CA VAL A 1015 64.77 74.56 -7.83
C VAL A 1015 66.18 75.00 -8.17
N ASN A 1016 66.41 75.44 -9.40
CA ASN A 1016 67.71 75.93 -9.85
C ASN A 1016 67.74 77.46 -9.86
N ALA A 1017 67.98 78.08 -8.70
CA ALA A 1017 67.97 79.55 -8.55
C ALA A 1017 68.97 80.28 -9.48
N ALA A 1018 70.05 79.63 -9.91
CA ALA A 1018 71.02 80.22 -10.85
C ALA A 1018 70.42 80.53 -12.24
N THR A 1019 69.30 79.88 -12.61
CA THR A 1019 68.59 80.14 -13.87
C THR A 1019 67.88 81.49 -13.91
N ALA A 1020 67.65 82.13 -12.76
CA ALA A 1020 66.96 83.43 -12.67
C ALA A 1020 67.64 84.52 -13.51
N ILE A 1021 68.96 84.47 -13.64
CA ILE A 1021 69.81 85.48 -14.33
C ILE A 1021 70.37 84.98 -15.67
N THR A 1022 69.95 83.80 -16.14
CA THR A 1022 70.48 83.18 -17.36
C THR A 1022 69.68 83.64 -18.60
N PRO A 1023 70.32 84.15 -19.67
CA PRO A 1023 69.62 84.52 -20.91
C PRO A 1023 68.78 83.38 -21.51
N GLY A 1024 67.61 83.71 -22.07
CA GLY A 1024 66.56 82.74 -22.44
C GLY A 1024 66.96 81.62 -23.41
N PHE A 1025 67.98 81.82 -24.26
CA PHE A 1025 68.49 80.75 -25.14
C PHE A 1025 69.35 79.71 -24.42
N LEU A 1026 70.15 80.11 -23.41
CA LEU A 1026 70.96 79.19 -22.58
C LEU A 1026 70.09 78.45 -21.56
N ARG A 1027 69.05 79.12 -21.06
CA ARG A 1027 68.08 78.54 -20.11
C ARG A 1027 67.43 77.26 -20.66
N ARG A 1028 67.15 77.18 -21.96
CA ARG A 1028 66.60 75.99 -22.63
C ARG A 1028 67.50 74.76 -22.57
N MET A 1029 68.83 74.93 -22.53
CA MET A 1029 69.78 73.81 -22.42
C MET A 1029 69.93 73.33 -20.97
N MET A 1030 69.51 74.15 -20.00
CA MET A 1030 69.57 73.87 -18.56
C MET A 1030 68.23 73.39 -17.98
N GLU A 1031 67.15 73.38 -18.76
CA GLU A 1031 65.86 72.79 -18.37
C GLU A 1031 66.01 71.27 -18.23
N GLY A 1032 65.65 70.71 -17.08
CA GLY A 1032 65.70 69.27 -16.84
C GLY A 1032 64.83 68.50 -17.85
N SER A 1033 65.39 67.43 -18.43
CA SER A 1033 64.64 66.52 -19.31
C SER A 1033 63.65 65.68 -18.48
N CYS A 1034 62.35 65.88 -18.70
CA CYS A 1034 61.28 65.00 -18.22
C CYS A 1034 60.64 64.21 -19.37
N GLY A 1035 61.47 63.70 -20.30
CA GLY A 1035 61.02 62.77 -21.34
C GLY A 1035 60.16 63.38 -22.46
N VAL A 1036 60.15 64.71 -22.59
CA VAL A 1036 59.53 65.45 -23.69
C VAL A 1036 60.64 65.96 -24.62
N SER A 1037 61.21 65.08 -25.44
CA SER A 1037 62.15 65.50 -26.49
C SER A 1037 61.39 66.29 -27.57
N GLY A 1038 61.87 67.49 -27.87
CA GLY A 1038 61.23 68.44 -28.78
C GLY A 1038 60.99 67.84 -30.16
N ALA A 1039 59.71 67.76 -30.55
CA ALA A 1039 59.35 67.63 -31.95
C ALA A 1039 59.69 68.96 -32.62
N ALA A 1040 60.80 68.98 -33.37
CA ALA A 1040 61.10 70.05 -34.31
C ALA A 1040 59.90 70.26 -35.24
N ASN A 1041 59.61 71.52 -35.54
CA ASN A 1041 58.71 71.94 -36.61
C ASN A 1041 59.02 71.12 -37.89
N GLN A 1042 58.20 70.12 -38.19
CA GLN A 1042 57.90 69.76 -39.56
C GLN A 1042 56.71 70.62 -39.98
N ALA A 1043 57.00 71.91 -40.17
CA ALA A 1043 56.27 72.66 -41.17
C ALA A 1043 56.55 71.96 -42.50
N GLY A 1044 55.49 71.68 -43.26
CA GLY A 1044 55.56 71.01 -44.54
C GLY A 1044 56.64 71.63 -45.41
N ASN A 1045 57.50 70.76 -45.94
CA ASN A 1045 58.41 71.14 -46.99
C ASN A 1045 57.56 71.70 -48.16
N PRO A 1046 57.85 72.91 -48.66
CA PRO A 1046 57.25 73.41 -49.89
C PRO A 1046 57.65 72.50 -51.05
N GLU A 1047 56.80 72.41 -52.06
CA GLU A 1047 57.16 71.82 -53.35
C GLU A 1047 58.55 72.28 -53.80
N PRO A 1048 59.37 71.40 -54.40
CA PRO A 1048 60.61 71.84 -55.01
C PRO A 1048 60.28 72.79 -56.17
N ILE A 1049 60.63 74.07 -55.96
CA ILE A 1049 60.74 75.06 -57.02
C ILE A 1049 61.81 74.53 -57.98
N ARG A 1050 61.36 74.01 -59.13
CA ARG A 1050 62.20 73.64 -60.27
C ARG A 1050 63.17 74.77 -60.59
N SER A 1051 64.43 74.42 -60.80
CA SER A 1051 65.47 75.36 -61.20
C SER A 1051 65.14 76.00 -62.56
N LEU A 1052 65.59 77.25 -62.77
CA LEU A 1052 65.44 77.97 -64.03
C LEU A 1052 66.21 77.31 -65.21
N GLU A 1053 67.12 76.37 -64.94
CA GLU A 1053 67.77 75.52 -65.95
C GLU A 1053 66.88 74.35 -66.40
N GLU A 1054 66.05 73.78 -65.51
CA GLU A 1054 65.08 72.72 -65.87
C GLU A 1054 63.85 73.25 -66.63
N ARG A 1055 63.57 74.56 -66.56
CA ARG A 1055 62.48 75.21 -67.33
C ARG A 1055 62.89 75.65 -68.74
N GLN A 1056 64.18 75.55 -69.12
CA GLN A 1056 64.63 75.83 -70.49
C GLN A 1056 64.77 74.58 -71.37
N GLN A 1057 64.80 73.37 -70.81
CA GLN A 1057 64.86 72.13 -71.61
C GLN A 1057 63.49 71.58 -72.07
N ASP A 1058 62.39 71.95 -71.41
CA ASP A 1058 61.02 71.56 -71.83
C ASP A 1058 60.36 72.53 -72.83
N ARG A 1059 61.08 73.52 -73.37
CA ARG A 1059 60.59 74.37 -74.49
C ARG A 1059 61.01 73.88 -75.88
N ILE A 1060 61.67 72.72 -75.97
CA ILE A 1060 61.96 72.04 -77.24
C ILE A 1060 61.67 70.53 -77.05
N GLY A 1061 60.40 70.16 -76.98
CA GLY A 1061 60.03 68.74 -76.97
C GLY A 1061 58.66 68.42 -76.37
N GLN A 1062 57.61 68.70 -77.14
CA GLN A 1062 56.20 68.23 -77.00
C GLN A 1062 55.32 68.88 -75.94
#